data_AF-A0A7R9M3K7-F1
#
_entry.id   AF-A0A7R9M3K7-F1
#
_cell.length_a   1.000
_cell.length_b   1.000
_cell.length_c   1.000
_cell.angle_alpha   90.00
_cell.angle_beta   90.00
_cell.angle_gamma   90.00
#
_symmetry.space_group_name_H-M   'P 1'
#
loop_
_entity.id
_entity.type
_entity.pdbx_description
1 polymer ?
#
loop_
_entity_poly.entity_id
_entity_poly.type
_entity_poly.pdbx_seq_one_letter_code
_entity_poly.pdbx_strand_id
1 'polypeptide(L)'
;MRDTPDLWPIDLQTFLQDLYDSIQSNGFLLTVFRYKFTEPEIALNSLNGKPFLNNTELDSQNVGFRHIGAKHDSIGSVVHLFRNVSDYPKIPDKNNIININRDYKQWFGVLQERLIAANDADNQTDNVWLIANDSSINGIIGLMNCLRLEPGGGNWRYIFNYDSTGSPMDIDFNVSPYSDILANDLVANVVKEGKVGTYRHLRLPTDYDKCLSNDYFLNCGQIKDISGLQWYDLKNMPKIKHDFDDKHENHVKTKVEIYYAGVTFRDVLIASGRIPAPALQIVPDCTLGFEICGRRLDNGDRVMGFRMGRSIVTSTHINIKNITTVPQHWSMAEAVTTPIQYATLYYGLIKRANLQRGESILIHSAAGGVGQAAINICRHYGCDIYVTVGTEEKKQFLVKEYNIPVNRIFNSRDILFKNQIMDATNGKGVDIVINSLSGDKLDASYECVANNGRFVEIGKYDMFQNRKVGMFDFLRDIQFIGVSFDLACLKNPDLIQEYFDWMHKNCSNGCVKPINYTVFNASEAEKAFRFMTTGKHIGKVVIKMRDEEMDRQPLKAIKPAVDMMVTVKTYFNPNKVYIITGGLGGFGLELIHWMQSLGARKLVTTSRSGLKTDYQKFLFNRFHEFGDNLKYYSSEWLVSTADCMTIEGTQQLLKEAQNLGPIGGVFHLAVELNDRLFKNQTFDKFCSSIDTKHKIFANLDQLTRKLDYNLDYFVVFSSISCGMGNGGQTNYAFGNSMCERICEQRRNDRLHGLAVQYGPIGDVGVFEGMAENIALSSLAIQRIHSCCDVLDKLLAINTPIVTSFAFADIINQTISSGSKRQRIVAKVWRTLGIDPQSTPIDTTLADIGLESID
;
A
#
# COMPACT_ATOMS: atom_id res chain seq x y z
N MET A 1 7.85 22.20 -37.81
CA MET A 1 8.25 22.52 -39.19
C MET A 1 8.06 21.29 -40.10
N ARG A 2 6.98 21.23 -40.88
CA ARG A 2 6.90 20.47 -42.15
C ARG A 2 6.52 21.53 -43.17
N ASP A 3 7.50 22.09 -43.89
CA ASP A 3 7.36 22.78 -45.20
C ASP A 3 8.60 23.61 -45.56
N THR A 4 9.80 23.04 -45.38
CA THR A 4 11.02 23.54 -46.02
C THR A 4 11.80 22.35 -46.59
N PRO A 5 11.80 22.15 -47.92
CA PRO A 5 12.51 21.05 -48.57
C PRO A 5 14.04 21.17 -48.57
N ASP A 6 14.62 22.29 -48.12
CA ASP A 6 16.03 22.65 -48.36
C ASP A 6 16.95 22.67 -47.12
N LEU A 7 16.55 22.06 -45.99
CA LEU A 7 17.41 21.92 -44.82
C LEU A 7 18.09 20.55 -44.79
N TRP A 8 19.06 20.25 -45.67
CA TRP A 8 20.23 19.39 -45.39
C TRP A 8 21.11 19.36 -46.66
N PRO A 9 22.45 19.44 -46.55
CA PRO A 9 23.20 18.91 -45.42
C PRO A 9 23.46 19.98 -44.36
N ILE A 10 22.90 19.83 -43.16
CA ILE A 10 23.48 20.51 -42.00
C ILE A 10 24.88 19.91 -41.87
N ASP A 11 25.89 20.73 -42.12
CA ASP A 11 27.25 20.41 -41.73
C ASP A 11 27.25 20.21 -40.21
N LEU A 12 27.30 18.95 -39.80
CA LEU A 12 27.23 18.53 -38.39
C LEU A 12 28.29 19.27 -37.56
N GLN A 13 29.44 19.57 -38.17
CA GLN A 13 30.53 20.29 -37.54
C GLN A 13 30.14 21.75 -37.23
N THR A 14 29.52 22.44 -38.18
CA THR A 14 29.01 23.82 -37.97
C THR A 14 27.91 23.85 -36.92
N PHE A 15 26.99 22.88 -36.93
CA PHE A 15 25.92 22.80 -35.92
C PHE A 15 26.47 22.51 -34.50
N LEU A 16 27.45 21.62 -34.38
CA LEU A 16 28.12 21.35 -33.10
C LEU A 16 28.91 22.57 -32.60
N GLN A 17 29.50 23.35 -33.50
CA GLN A 17 30.17 24.61 -33.17
C GLN A 17 29.18 25.67 -32.67
N ASP A 18 28.05 25.86 -33.35
CA ASP A 18 27.00 26.79 -32.91
C ASP A 18 26.45 26.40 -31.52
N LEU A 19 26.28 25.10 -31.27
CA LEU A 19 25.89 24.58 -29.95
C LEU A 19 26.99 24.83 -28.89
N TYR A 20 28.26 24.64 -29.25
CA TYR A 20 29.38 24.92 -28.35
C TYR A 20 29.42 26.38 -27.93
N ASP A 21 29.26 27.30 -28.90
CA ASP A 21 29.30 28.74 -28.66
C ASP A 21 28.06 29.25 -27.91
N SER A 22 26.92 28.55 -28.03
CA SER A 22 25.67 28.91 -27.34
C SER A 22 25.59 28.40 -25.89
N ILE A 23 26.32 27.35 -25.55
CA ILE A 23 26.32 26.76 -24.21
C ILE A 23 27.28 27.54 -23.31
N GLN A 24 26.80 27.96 -22.13
CA GLN A 24 27.66 28.59 -21.12
C GLN A 24 28.89 27.73 -20.81
N SER A 25 30.03 28.36 -20.52
CA SER A 25 31.22 27.64 -20.02
C SER A 25 30.84 26.68 -18.89
N ASN A 26 31.34 25.44 -18.94
CA ASN A 26 31.00 24.35 -18.02
C ASN A 26 29.57 23.81 -18.10
N GLY A 27 28.77 24.24 -19.09
CA GLY A 27 27.45 23.72 -19.38
C GLY A 27 27.45 22.30 -19.95
N PHE A 28 26.27 21.69 -20.00
CA PHE A 28 26.06 20.33 -20.49
C PHE A 28 25.24 20.31 -21.78
N LEU A 29 25.51 19.32 -22.63
CA LEU A 29 24.75 19.01 -23.82
C LEU A 29 24.28 17.56 -23.73
N LEU A 30 22.96 17.34 -23.81
CA LEU A 30 22.37 16.01 -23.88
C LEU A 30 21.87 15.78 -25.30
N THR A 31 22.29 14.68 -25.92
CA THR A 31 21.91 14.35 -27.30
C THR A 31 21.33 12.95 -27.36
N VAL A 32 20.42 12.70 -28.30
CA VAL A 32 19.81 11.40 -28.54
C VAL A 32 20.01 11.04 -30.01
N PHE A 33 20.69 9.93 -30.25
CA PHE A 33 21.00 9.44 -31.59
C PHE A 33 20.50 8.01 -31.78
N ARG A 34 20.28 7.62 -33.03
CA ARG A 34 20.03 6.22 -33.43
C ARG A 34 21.35 5.62 -33.88
N TYR A 35 21.84 4.60 -33.17
CA TYR A 35 23.03 3.83 -33.58
C TYR A 35 22.65 2.55 -34.34
N LYS A 36 21.37 2.14 -34.26
CA LYS A 36 20.80 1.02 -34.99
C LYS A 36 19.33 1.31 -35.30
N PHE A 37 18.91 1.02 -36.53
CA PHE A 37 17.51 1.14 -36.94
C PHE A 37 16.79 -0.21 -36.87
N THR A 38 15.49 -0.16 -36.58
CA THR A 38 14.56 -1.28 -36.64
C THR A 38 14.11 -1.52 -38.08
N GLU A 39 13.64 -2.73 -38.39
CA GLU A 39 13.15 -3.05 -39.75
C GLU A 39 12.06 -2.09 -40.25
N PRO A 40 11.08 -1.65 -39.43
CA PRO A 40 10.11 -0.64 -39.85
C PRO A 40 10.75 0.71 -40.22
N GLU A 41 11.77 1.17 -39.49
CA GLU A 41 12.45 2.43 -39.80
C GLU A 41 13.27 2.34 -41.08
N ILE A 42 13.92 1.20 -41.34
CA ILE A 42 14.64 0.95 -42.59
C ILE A 42 13.66 0.96 -43.77
N ALA A 43 12.50 0.32 -43.62
CA ALA A 43 11.45 0.30 -44.65
C ALA A 43 10.79 1.66 -44.88
N LEU A 44 10.55 2.45 -43.84
CA LEU A 44 10.04 3.82 -43.98
C LEU A 44 11.08 4.75 -44.63
N ASN A 45 12.37 4.53 -44.36
CA ASN A 45 13.40 5.38 -44.92
C ASN A 45 13.73 5.06 -46.39
N SER A 46 13.65 3.79 -46.79
CA SER A 46 13.81 3.42 -48.21
C SER A 46 12.74 4.04 -49.10
N LEU A 47 11.57 4.38 -48.54
CA LEU A 47 10.50 5.13 -49.22
C LEU A 47 10.79 6.64 -49.33
N ASN A 48 11.55 7.22 -48.39
CA ASN A 48 11.81 8.66 -48.31
C ASN A 48 13.17 9.09 -48.88
N GLY A 49 14.06 8.16 -49.22
CA GLY A 49 15.30 8.43 -49.98
C GLY A 49 16.37 9.25 -49.24
N LYS A 50 16.35 9.33 -47.90
CA LYS A 50 17.29 10.15 -47.12
C LYS A 50 18.38 9.29 -46.43
N PRO A 51 19.67 9.66 -46.50
CA PRO A 51 20.73 8.92 -45.82
C PRO A 51 20.69 9.13 -44.29
N PHE A 52 21.08 8.10 -43.53
CA PHE A 52 21.20 8.15 -42.08
C PHE A 52 22.56 8.74 -41.65
N LEU A 53 22.58 9.66 -40.67
CA LEU A 53 23.79 9.97 -39.91
C LEU A 53 24.06 8.81 -38.93
N ASN A 54 25.23 8.19 -39.03
CA ASN A 54 25.65 7.10 -38.14
C ASN A 54 26.46 7.67 -36.95
N ASN A 55 26.32 7.06 -35.77
CA ASN A 55 26.94 7.45 -34.50
C ASN A 55 28.47 7.60 -34.57
N THR A 56 29.11 6.97 -35.56
CA THR A 56 30.56 7.04 -35.82
C THR A 56 31.08 8.41 -36.26
N GLU A 57 30.21 9.35 -36.68
CA GLU A 57 30.65 10.69 -37.14
C GLU A 57 30.84 11.69 -35.99
N LEU A 58 30.13 11.54 -34.86
CA LEU A 58 30.19 12.48 -33.72
C LEU A 58 31.51 12.40 -32.94
N ASP A 59 32.01 11.18 -32.69
CA ASP A 59 33.27 10.95 -31.95
C ASP A 59 34.50 11.52 -32.69
N SER A 60 34.40 11.73 -34.01
CA SER A 60 35.47 12.25 -34.86
C SER A 60 35.46 13.78 -35.04
N GLN A 61 34.44 14.48 -34.54
CA GLN A 61 34.21 15.92 -34.73
C GLN A 61 33.94 16.69 -33.42
N ASN A 62 34.58 16.29 -32.30
CA ASN A 62 34.38 16.96 -31.01
C ASN A 62 34.92 18.41 -31.01
N VAL A 63 34.02 19.36 -31.22
CA VAL A 63 34.26 20.80 -31.10
C VAL A 63 34.33 21.18 -29.61
N GLY A 64 35.47 20.92 -28.95
CA GLY A 64 35.71 21.31 -27.54
C GLY A 64 34.84 20.62 -26.47
N PHE A 65 33.83 19.85 -26.86
CA PHE A 65 33.01 19.07 -25.94
C PHE A 65 33.72 17.81 -25.44
N ARG A 66 33.60 17.56 -24.13
CA ARG A 66 34.04 16.32 -23.50
C ARG A 66 32.86 15.35 -23.35
N HIS A 67 33.01 14.13 -23.85
CA HIS A 67 32.03 13.07 -23.64
C HIS A 67 32.08 12.56 -22.20
N ILE A 68 30.99 12.73 -21.46
CA ILE A 68 30.86 12.32 -20.05
C ILE A 68 30.37 10.87 -19.95
N GLY A 69 29.50 10.45 -20.87
CA GLY A 69 29.03 9.08 -20.95
C GLY A 69 27.79 8.91 -21.81
N ALA A 70 27.47 7.65 -22.08
CA ALA A 70 26.35 7.25 -22.93
C ALA A 70 25.43 6.22 -22.26
N LYS A 71 24.16 6.21 -22.65
CA LYS A 71 23.16 5.19 -22.28
C LYS A 71 22.49 4.67 -23.55
N HIS A 72 22.53 3.35 -23.73
CA HIS A 72 21.90 2.68 -24.87
C HIS A 72 20.57 2.06 -24.45
N ASP A 73 19.57 2.14 -25.32
CA ASP A 73 18.36 1.34 -25.23
C ASP A 73 18.49 0.02 -26.02
N SER A 74 17.50 -0.86 -25.87
CA SER A 74 17.43 -2.14 -26.56
C SER A 74 16.95 -2.07 -28.01
N ILE A 75 16.44 -0.91 -28.45
CA ILE A 75 15.82 -0.71 -29.77
C ILE A 75 16.68 0.15 -30.70
N GLY A 76 17.91 0.47 -30.31
CA GLY A 76 18.93 1.09 -31.16
C GLY A 76 19.14 2.60 -30.96
N SER A 77 18.65 3.20 -29.88
CA SER A 77 18.92 4.60 -29.51
C SER A 77 20.01 4.70 -28.45
N VAL A 78 20.79 5.77 -28.52
CA VAL A 78 21.81 6.12 -27.55
C VAL A 78 21.64 7.57 -27.12
N VAL A 79 21.70 7.80 -25.81
CA VAL A 79 21.73 9.13 -25.21
C VAL A 79 23.15 9.43 -24.79
N HIS A 80 23.75 10.47 -25.35
CA HIS A 80 25.10 10.93 -24.96
C HIS A 80 25.00 12.21 -24.13
N LEU A 81 25.79 12.27 -23.07
CA LEU A 81 25.99 13.48 -22.27
C LEU A 81 27.39 14.02 -22.56
N PHE A 82 27.44 15.27 -23.00
CA PHE A 82 28.65 16.02 -23.22
C PHE A 82 28.72 17.22 -22.26
N ARG A 83 29.94 17.70 -22.02
CA ARG A 83 30.19 18.91 -21.23
C ARG A 83 31.09 19.85 -22.01
N ASN A 84 30.74 21.13 -22.03
CA ASN A 84 31.60 22.19 -22.54
C ASN A 84 32.69 22.47 -21.50
N VAL A 85 33.93 22.03 -21.76
CA VAL A 85 35.05 22.24 -20.83
C VAL A 85 35.98 23.26 -21.45
N SER A 86 35.87 24.53 -21.03
CA SER A 86 36.65 25.64 -21.58
C SER A 86 38.09 25.68 -21.06
N ASP A 87 38.34 25.16 -19.84
CA ASP A 87 39.67 25.06 -19.22
C ASP A 87 39.86 23.65 -18.64
N TYR A 88 40.99 23.02 -18.94
CA TYR A 88 41.31 21.72 -18.35
C TYR A 88 41.58 21.88 -16.85
N PRO A 89 40.86 21.15 -15.98
CA PRO A 89 41.08 21.22 -14.55
C PRO A 89 42.50 20.75 -14.21
N LYS A 90 43.25 21.62 -13.52
CA LYS A 90 44.58 21.32 -13.04
C LYS A 90 44.51 20.30 -11.91
N ILE A 91 45.57 19.50 -11.75
CA ILE A 91 45.72 18.65 -10.57
C ILE A 91 45.60 19.56 -9.33
N PRO A 92 44.66 19.27 -8.43
CA PRO A 92 44.42 20.15 -7.29
C PRO A 92 45.66 20.20 -6.39
N ASP A 93 45.99 21.39 -5.92
CA ASP A 93 46.98 21.56 -4.86
C ASP A 93 46.60 20.70 -3.66
N LYS A 94 47.59 20.15 -2.95
CA LYS A 94 47.34 19.36 -1.72
C LYS A 94 46.47 20.10 -0.70
N ASN A 95 46.58 21.41 -0.67
CA ASN A 95 45.79 22.31 0.18
C ASN A 95 44.30 22.38 -0.19
N ASN A 96 43.94 22.02 -1.42
CA ASN A 96 42.56 21.96 -1.92
C ASN A 96 41.98 20.54 -1.88
N ILE A 97 42.68 19.59 -1.26
CA ILE A 97 42.21 18.24 -1.03
C ILE A 97 41.92 18.06 0.46
N ILE A 98 40.72 17.60 0.80
CA ILE A 98 40.31 17.32 2.18
C ILE A 98 39.82 15.88 2.26
N ASN A 99 40.50 15.06 3.06
CA ASN A 99 40.11 13.68 3.30
C ASN A 99 38.99 13.61 4.35
N ILE A 100 37.79 13.27 3.91
CA ILE A 100 36.60 13.09 4.75
C ILE A 100 36.58 11.64 5.25
N ASN A 101 37.30 11.39 6.33
CA ASN A 101 37.37 10.08 6.98
C ASN A 101 36.50 10.03 8.25
N ARG A 102 36.44 8.85 8.89
CA ARG A 102 35.70 8.63 10.16
C ARG A 102 36.24 9.42 11.36
N ASP A 103 37.47 9.91 11.32
CA ASP A 103 38.02 10.78 12.37
C ASP A 103 37.75 12.25 12.02
N TYR A 104 36.56 12.71 12.41
CA TYR A 104 36.07 14.05 12.08
C TYR A 104 37.00 15.17 12.55
N LYS A 105 37.82 14.93 13.59
CA LYS A 105 38.77 15.94 14.11
C LYS A 105 39.81 16.34 13.08
N GLN A 106 40.17 15.43 12.16
CA GLN A 106 41.22 15.66 11.18
C GLN A 106 40.83 16.64 10.09
N TRP A 107 39.53 16.75 9.78
CA TRP A 107 39.06 17.52 8.63
C TRP A 107 38.04 18.59 8.97
N PHE A 108 37.33 18.53 10.11
CA PHE A 108 36.26 19.48 10.43
C PHE A 108 36.74 20.94 10.43
N GLY A 109 37.84 21.22 11.14
CA GLY A 109 38.42 22.57 11.22
C GLY A 109 38.94 23.07 9.87
N VAL A 110 39.65 22.20 9.15
CA VAL A 110 40.19 22.49 7.80
C VAL A 110 39.05 22.81 6.83
N LEU A 111 37.98 22.02 6.83
CA LEU A 111 36.81 22.25 6.00
C LEU A 111 36.14 23.58 6.33
N GLN A 112 36.01 23.89 7.62
CA GLN A 112 35.39 25.12 8.09
C GLN A 112 36.19 26.36 7.67
N GLU A 113 37.50 26.35 7.87
CA GLU A 113 38.41 27.43 7.45
C GLU A 113 38.33 27.66 5.94
N ARG A 114 38.30 26.58 5.14
CA ARG A 114 38.20 26.64 3.68
C ARG A 114 36.87 27.21 3.21
N LEU A 115 35.77 26.83 3.85
CA LEU A 115 34.46 27.35 3.52
C LEU A 115 34.35 28.85 3.83
N ILE A 116 34.92 29.30 4.94
CA ILE A 116 34.97 30.73 5.31
C ILE A 116 35.80 31.50 4.26
N ALA A 117 36.99 31.01 3.93
CA ALA A 117 37.84 31.64 2.93
C ALA A 117 37.18 31.71 1.54
N ALA A 118 36.48 30.65 1.12
CA ALA A 118 35.76 30.62 -0.15
C ALA A 118 34.56 31.58 -0.19
N ASN A 119 33.86 31.73 0.94
CA ASN A 119 32.77 32.69 1.09
C ASN A 119 33.24 34.14 0.95
N ASP A 120 34.44 34.46 1.43
CA ASP A 120 34.98 35.83 1.41
C ASP A 120 35.63 36.20 0.05
N ALA A 121 35.96 35.21 -0.77
CA ALA A 121 36.62 35.37 -2.08
C ALA A 121 35.66 35.41 -3.28
N ASP A 122 34.37 35.66 -3.07
CA ASP A 122 33.34 35.77 -4.13
C ASP A 122 33.31 34.59 -5.13
N ASN A 123 33.64 33.37 -4.67
CA ASN A 123 33.75 32.14 -5.45
C ASN A 123 34.79 32.15 -6.61
N GLN A 124 35.75 33.07 -6.63
CA GLN A 124 36.87 33.08 -7.59
C GLN A 124 38.06 32.20 -7.14
N THR A 125 37.79 30.99 -6.64
CA THR A 125 38.82 30.07 -6.13
C THR A 125 38.84 28.75 -6.90
N ASP A 126 40.01 28.13 -7.00
CA ASP A 126 40.20 26.76 -7.52
C ASP A 126 39.25 25.76 -6.85
N ASN A 127 38.96 24.66 -7.55
CA ASN A 127 38.08 23.61 -7.05
C ASN A 127 38.65 22.96 -5.77
N VAL A 128 37.78 22.76 -4.78
CA VAL A 128 38.09 22.01 -3.54
C VAL A 128 37.54 20.59 -3.66
N TRP A 129 38.38 19.60 -3.40
CA TRP A 129 38.06 18.18 -3.55
C TRP A 129 37.92 17.50 -2.19
N LEU A 130 36.71 17.04 -1.89
CA LEU A 130 36.43 16.19 -0.75
C LEU A 130 36.61 14.71 -1.12
N ILE A 131 37.46 14.00 -0.39
CA ILE A 131 37.77 12.59 -0.70
C ILE A 131 37.37 11.71 0.48
N ALA A 132 36.44 10.79 0.24
CA ALA A 132 36.13 9.69 1.15
C ALA A 132 36.65 8.38 0.57
N ASN A 133 37.73 7.86 1.14
CA ASN A 133 38.48 6.70 0.67
C ASN A 133 38.93 5.78 1.82
N ASP A 134 38.31 5.89 2.99
CA ASP A 134 38.64 5.11 4.19
C ASP A 134 37.63 3.96 4.44
N SER A 135 36.40 4.13 3.95
CA SER A 135 35.29 3.24 4.31
C SER A 135 34.10 3.38 3.36
N SER A 136 33.50 2.24 3.00
CA SER A 136 32.19 2.18 2.32
C SER A 136 31.02 2.73 3.14
N ILE A 137 31.16 2.85 4.48
CA ILE A 137 30.23 3.57 5.35
C ILE A 137 30.79 4.98 5.56
N ASN A 138 30.39 5.93 4.72
CA ASN A 138 30.79 7.33 4.81
C ASN A 138 29.61 8.24 4.42
N GLY A 139 29.52 9.41 5.07
CA GLY A 139 28.42 10.35 4.91
C GLY A 139 28.63 11.44 3.86
N ILE A 140 29.73 11.39 3.10
CA ILE A 140 30.17 12.46 2.19
C ILE A 140 29.08 12.93 1.21
N ILE A 141 28.22 12.02 0.73
CA ILE A 141 27.15 12.35 -0.22
C ILE A 141 26.18 13.34 0.43
N GLY A 142 25.66 13.00 1.62
CA GLY A 142 24.74 13.87 2.36
C GLY A 142 25.40 15.20 2.78
N LEU A 143 26.65 15.14 3.25
CA LEU A 143 27.42 16.35 3.59
C LEU A 143 27.52 17.28 2.38
N MET A 144 27.92 16.76 1.22
CA MET A 144 28.15 17.56 0.03
C MET A 144 26.86 18.17 -0.53
N ASN A 145 25.76 17.40 -0.52
CA ASN A 145 24.48 17.91 -0.99
C ASN A 145 24.00 19.11 -0.14
N CYS A 146 24.23 19.10 1.17
CA CYS A 146 23.95 20.26 2.02
C CYS A 146 24.97 21.39 1.83
N LEU A 147 26.27 21.07 1.81
CA LEU A 147 27.35 22.06 1.77
C LEU A 147 27.30 22.94 0.51
N ARG A 148 26.92 22.37 -0.63
CA ARG A 148 26.75 23.12 -1.89
C ARG A 148 25.65 24.17 -1.87
N LEU A 149 24.69 24.02 -0.95
CA LEU A 149 23.62 25.00 -0.74
C LEU A 149 24.01 26.07 0.28
N GLU A 150 25.20 25.97 0.88
CA GLU A 150 25.74 26.97 1.80
C GLU A 150 26.66 27.96 1.07
N PRO A 151 26.76 29.22 1.56
CA PRO A 151 27.69 30.20 1.01
C PRO A 151 29.14 29.69 1.00
N GLY A 152 29.83 29.85 -0.13
CA GLY A 152 31.19 29.33 -0.37
C GLY A 152 31.24 27.88 -0.87
N GLY A 153 30.11 27.17 -0.99
CA GLY A 153 30.03 25.76 -1.40
C GLY A 153 30.01 25.49 -2.91
N GLY A 154 30.07 26.53 -3.77
CA GLY A 154 29.84 26.40 -5.22
C GLY A 154 30.88 25.57 -5.98
N ASN A 155 32.16 25.76 -5.67
CA ASN A 155 33.29 25.14 -6.40
C ASN A 155 33.79 23.83 -5.79
N TRP A 156 32.95 23.17 -4.99
CA TRP A 156 33.34 21.95 -4.31
C TRP A 156 33.04 20.74 -5.21
N ARG A 157 33.89 19.73 -5.13
CA ARG A 157 33.77 18.42 -5.77
C ARG A 157 33.93 17.33 -4.72
N TYR A 158 33.38 16.14 -4.96
CA TYR A 158 33.69 14.99 -4.12
C TYR A 158 34.00 13.72 -4.90
N ILE A 159 34.85 12.91 -4.28
CA ILE A 159 35.16 11.54 -4.68
C ILE A 159 34.83 10.63 -3.51
N PHE A 160 33.90 9.71 -3.72
CA PHE A 160 33.59 8.65 -2.78
C PHE A 160 34.05 7.32 -3.35
N ASN A 161 35.14 6.78 -2.82
CA ASN A 161 35.60 5.44 -3.16
C ASN A 161 34.90 4.42 -2.25
N TYR A 162 33.82 3.83 -2.75
CA TYR A 162 33.03 2.84 -2.05
C TYR A 162 33.81 1.53 -1.83
N ASP A 163 34.70 1.16 -2.75
CA ASP A 163 35.43 -0.11 -2.70
C ASP A 163 36.56 -0.10 -1.66
N SER A 164 36.92 1.07 -1.13
CA SER A 164 38.03 1.17 -0.19
C SER A 164 37.70 0.51 1.15
N THR A 165 38.54 -0.44 1.55
CA THR A 165 38.47 -1.13 2.85
C THR A 165 39.79 -0.94 3.60
N GLY A 166 39.92 0.13 4.39
CA GLY A 166 41.08 0.28 5.27
C GLY A 166 41.65 1.70 5.34
N SER A 167 42.97 1.79 5.53
CA SER A 167 43.67 3.06 5.66
C SER A 167 43.49 3.94 4.42
N PRO A 168 43.30 5.27 4.58
CA PRO A 168 43.20 6.18 3.44
C PRO A 168 44.41 6.02 2.53
N MET A 169 44.18 5.59 1.28
CA MET A 169 45.21 5.63 0.24
C MET A 169 45.12 6.96 -0.50
N ASP A 170 46.22 7.69 -0.60
CA ASP A 170 46.27 8.93 -1.37
C ASP A 170 45.79 8.69 -2.81
N ILE A 171 44.86 9.52 -3.26
CA ILE A 171 44.35 9.45 -4.63
C ILE A 171 45.38 10.06 -5.56
N ASP A 172 45.80 9.29 -6.57
CA ASP A 172 46.65 9.79 -7.65
C ASP A 172 45.80 10.20 -8.86
N PHE A 173 45.68 11.51 -9.05
CA PHE A 173 44.97 12.12 -10.18
C PHE A 173 45.65 11.89 -11.55
N ASN A 174 46.82 11.25 -11.58
CA ASN A 174 47.47 10.83 -12.83
C ASN A 174 47.01 9.45 -13.31
N VAL A 175 46.29 8.69 -12.46
CA VAL A 175 45.91 7.30 -12.73
C VAL A 175 44.39 7.18 -12.86
N SER A 176 43.93 6.42 -13.84
CA SER A 176 42.50 6.09 -14.00
C SER A 176 42.03 5.23 -12.81
N PRO A 177 40.85 5.46 -12.23
CA PRO A 177 39.76 6.32 -12.73
C PRO A 177 39.84 7.81 -12.34
N TYR A 178 40.82 8.22 -11.53
CA TYR A 178 40.85 9.57 -10.95
C TYR A 178 41.29 10.66 -11.93
N SER A 179 42.17 10.32 -12.88
CA SER A 179 42.49 11.19 -14.01
C SER A 179 41.25 11.53 -14.84
N ASP A 180 40.38 10.54 -15.09
CA ASP A 180 39.12 10.73 -15.80
C ASP A 180 38.11 11.55 -15.00
N ILE A 181 38.03 11.30 -13.68
CA ILE A 181 37.21 12.09 -12.75
C ILE A 181 37.61 13.57 -12.77
N LEU A 182 38.90 13.84 -12.63
CA LEU A 182 39.42 15.22 -12.66
C LEU A 182 39.05 15.87 -13.98
N ALA A 183 39.36 15.22 -15.09
CA ALA A 183 39.15 15.77 -16.42
C ALA A 183 37.67 15.96 -16.80
N ASN A 184 36.75 15.17 -16.21
CA ASN A 184 35.31 15.37 -16.36
C ASN A 184 34.75 16.51 -15.48
N ASP A 185 35.47 16.89 -14.41
CA ASP A 185 35.14 17.92 -13.42
C ASP A 185 33.73 17.79 -12.79
N LEU A 186 33.17 16.58 -12.71
CA LEU A 186 31.82 16.42 -12.18
C LEU A 186 31.81 16.70 -10.68
N VAL A 187 30.73 17.33 -10.21
CA VAL A 187 30.52 17.61 -8.78
C VAL A 187 30.56 16.34 -7.93
N ALA A 188 29.96 15.27 -8.44
CA ALA A 188 29.75 14.02 -7.73
C ALA A 188 30.46 12.89 -8.45
N ASN A 189 31.32 12.15 -7.73
CA ASN A 189 32.05 11.02 -8.28
C ASN A 189 32.04 9.89 -7.26
N VAL A 190 31.50 8.75 -7.64
CA VAL A 190 31.49 7.54 -6.82
C VAL A 190 32.20 6.45 -7.58
N VAL A 191 33.23 5.87 -6.97
CA VAL A 191 33.92 4.69 -7.47
C VAL A 191 33.36 3.48 -6.76
N LYS A 192 32.72 2.58 -7.51
CA LYS A 192 32.17 1.33 -6.99
C LYS A 192 32.38 0.20 -8.01
N GLU A 193 32.91 -0.92 -7.54
CA GLU A 193 33.38 -2.04 -8.34
C GLU A 193 34.28 -1.59 -9.51
N GLY A 194 35.19 -0.64 -9.24
CA GLY A 194 36.09 -0.05 -10.24
C GLY A 194 35.41 0.84 -11.30
N LYS A 195 34.10 1.08 -11.20
CA LYS A 195 33.35 1.94 -12.12
C LYS A 195 33.07 3.30 -11.50
N VAL A 196 33.22 4.35 -12.30
CA VAL A 196 32.85 5.72 -11.91
C VAL A 196 31.38 5.97 -12.23
N GLY A 197 30.64 6.49 -11.26
CA GLY A 197 29.26 6.89 -11.42
C GLY A 197 28.81 7.85 -10.33
N THR A 198 27.50 7.92 -10.11
CA THR A 198 26.88 8.82 -9.16
C THR A 198 25.59 8.22 -8.61
N TYR A 199 25.21 8.60 -7.39
CA TYR A 199 23.85 8.35 -6.90
C TYR A 199 22.84 9.22 -7.65
N ARG A 200 21.72 8.61 -8.05
CA ARG A 200 20.64 9.26 -8.80
C ARG A 200 19.29 8.77 -8.28
N HIS A 201 18.33 9.69 -8.19
CA HIS A 201 16.94 9.35 -7.90
C HIS A 201 16.24 8.86 -9.17
N LEU A 202 15.67 7.67 -9.10
CA LEU A 202 14.87 7.09 -10.18
C LEU A 202 13.45 6.87 -9.65
N ARG A 203 12.45 7.07 -10.52
CA ARG A 203 11.05 6.82 -10.16
C ARG A 203 10.84 5.31 -9.98
N LEU A 204 10.23 4.91 -8.87
CA LEU A 204 9.80 3.53 -8.69
C LEU A 204 8.73 3.17 -9.75
N PRO A 205 8.75 1.94 -10.30
CA PRO A 205 7.68 1.46 -11.18
C PRO A 205 6.31 1.59 -10.51
N THR A 206 5.22 1.69 -11.26
CA THR A 206 3.87 1.86 -10.68
C THR A 206 3.34 0.64 -9.93
N ASP A 207 3.93 -0.53 -10.16
CA ASP A 207 3.56 -1.84 -9.63
C ASP A 207 4.67 -2.45 -8.75
N TYR A 208 5.55 -1.61 -8.21
CA TYR A 208 6.65 -2.01 -7.33
C TYR A 208 6.20 -2.77 -6.07
N ASP A 209 4.94 -2.64 -5.70
CA ASP A 209 4.30 -3.29 -4.55
C ASP A 209 3.55 -4.58 -4.94
N LYS A 210 3.73 -5.10 -6.17
CA LYS A 210 3.05 -6.32 -6.62
C LYS A 210 4.01 -7.50 -6.83
N CYS A 211 3.49 -8.71 -6.62
CA CYS A 211 4.20 -9.96 -6.85
C CYS A 211 3.27 -11.04 -7.44
N LEU A 212 3.86 -12.07 -8.06
CA LEU A 212 3.12 -13.26 -8.48
C LEU A 212 2.90 -14.19 -7.28
N SER A 213 1.65 -14.56 -7.00
CA SER A 213 1.30 -15.47 -5.90
C SER A 213 0.11 -16.36 -6.25
N ASN A 214 0.10 -17.57 -5.70
CA ASN A 214 -1.03 -18.50 -5.68
C ASN A 214 -1.68 -18.61 -4.29
N ASP A 215 -1.28 -17.75 -3.35
CA ASP A 215 -1.88 -17.66 -2.02
C ASP A 215 -2.25 -16.20 -1.75
N TYR A 216 -3.55 -15.89 -1.82
CA TYR A 216 -4.03 -14.52 -1.81
C TYR A 216 -5.46 -14.38 -1.28
N PHE A 217 -5.82 -13.17 -0.87
CA PHE A 217 -7.16 -12.82 -0.41
C PHE A 217 -7.65 -11.52 -1.02
N LEU A 218 -8.96 -11.36 -1.15
CA LEU A 218 -9.56 -10.15 -1.69
C LEU A 218 -9.83 -9.15 -0.57
N ASN A 219 -9.43 -7.90 -0.75
CA ASN A 219 -9.82 -6.81 0.14
C ASN A 219 -9.91 -5.47 -0.61
N CYS A 220 -10.48 -4.45 0.03
CA CYS A 220 -10.51 -3.08 -0.48
C CYS A 220 -9.24 -2.35 -0.02
N GLY A 221 -8.46 -1.80 -0.95
CA GLY A 221 -7.29 -0.99 -0.60
C GLY A 221 -7.63 0.39 -0.05
N GLN A 222 -8.67 1.01 -0.59
CA GLN A 222 -9.31 2.18 0.01
C GLN A 222 -10.79 1.86 0.21
N ILE A 223 -11.25 1.90 1.45
CA ILE A 223 -12.66 1.75 1.78
C ILE A 223 -13.42 2.93 1.15
N LYS A 224 -14.58 2.66 0.52
CA LYS A 224 -15.54 3.59 -0.14
C LYS A 224 -15.63 3.48 -1.67
N ASP A 225 -14.75 2.73 -2.32
CA ASP A 225 -14.88 2.46 -3.76
C ASP A 225 -14.59 0.99 -4.09
N ILE A 226 -15.52 0.38 -4.83
CA ILE A 226 -15.41 -0.99 -5.35
C ILE A 226 -14.27 -1.08 -6.38
N SER A 227 -13.88 0.03 -7.01
CA SER A 227 -12.69 0.08 -7.87
C SER A 227 -11.38 -0.20 -7.11
N GLY A 228 -11.38 0.01 -5.78
CA GLY A 228 -10.25 -0.28 -4.90
C GLY A 228 -10.11 -1.75 -4.51
N LEU A 229 -10.96 -2.64 -5.03
CA LEU A 229 -10.83 -4.09 -4.81
C LEU A 229 -9.56 -4.61 -5.47
N GLN A 230 -8.71 -5.26 -4.67
CA GLN A 230 -7.50 -5.89 -5.17
C GLN A 230 -7.17 -7.16 -4.38
N TRP A 231 -6.38 -8.01 -5.01
CA TRP A 231 -5.86 -9.23 -4.40
C TRP A 231 -4.58 -8.92 -3.64
N TYR A 232 -4.48 -9.43 -2.42
CA TYR A 232 -3.33 -9.25 -1.55
C TYR A 232 -2.64 -10.58 -1.28
N ASP A 233 -1.31 -10.57 -1.23
CA ASP A 233 -0.52 -11.76 -0.92
C ASP A 233 -0.76 -12.23 0.52
N LEU A 234 -0.97 -13.54 0.69
CA LEU A 234 -1.11 -14.16 2.00
C LEU A 234 0.21 -14.51 2.67
N LYS A 235 1.32 -14.59 1.91
CA LYS A 235 2.61 -15.10 2.44
C LYS A 235 3.12 -14.29 3.64
N ASN A 236 2.95 -12.98 3.60
CA ASN A 236 3.40 -12.07 4.65
C ASN A 236 2.40 -11.91 5.79
N MET A 237 1.19 -12.47 5.65
CA MET A 237 0.17 -12.39 6.68
C MET A 237 0.56 -13.28 7.87
N PRO A 238 0.43 -12.81 9.12
CA PRO A 238 0.93 -13.56 10.25
C PRO A 238 0.08 -14.81 10.40
N LYS A 239 0.73 -15.96 10.57
CA LYS A 239 0.10 -17.19 11.05
C LYS A 239 -0.14 -17.00 12.55
N ILE A 240 -1.14 -16.19 12.90
CA ILE A 240 -1.40 -15.78 14.29
C ILE A 240 -1.64 -17.04 15.12
N LYS A 241 -0.84 -17.27 16.17
CA LYS A 241 -1.07 -18.37 17.13
C LYS A 241 -2.36 -18.24 17.92
N HIS A 242 -3.00 -17.07 18.00
CA HIS A 242 -4.38 -16.92 18.49
C HIS A 242 -5.45 -17.37 17.49
N ASP A 243 -5.04 -17.73 16.27
CA ASP A 243 -5.85 -18.63 15.45
C ASP A 243 -5.68 -20.11 15.91
N PHE A 244 -4.84 -20.42 16.91
CA PHE A 244 -4.50 -21.78 17.35
C PHE A 244 -4.56 -22.02 18.88
N ASP A 245 -4.49 -21.01 19.74
CA ASP A 245 -4.52 -21.13 21.21
C ASP A 245 -5.59 -20.20 21.80
N ASP A 246 -6.85 -20.63 21.71
CA ASP A 246 -7.83 -20.27 22.73
C ASP A 246 -7.58 -21.23 23.91
N LYS A 247 -6.82 -20.80 24.92
CA LYS A 247 -6.59 -21.58 26.15
C LYS A 247 -7.89 -21.89 26.92
N HIS A 248 -9.02 -21.38 26.46
CA HIS A 248 -10.33 -21.56 27.08
C HIS A 248 -11.34 -22.39 26.29
N GLU A 249 -11.06 -22.82 25.05
CA GLU A 249 -11.97 -23.74 24.33
C GLU A 249 -11.21 -24.71 23.39
N ASN A 250 -11.46 -26.01 23.56
CA ASN A 250 -10.98 -27.13 22.72
C ASN A 250 -11.52 -27.05 21.26
N HIS A 251 -11.20 -26.01 20.49
CA HIS A 251 -11.65 -25.88 19.10
C HIS A 251 -10.59 -26.36 18.12
N VAL A 252 -10.73 -27.61 17.68
CA VAL A 252 -9.90 -28.16 16.59
C VAL A 252 -10.20 -27.38 15.29
N LYS A 253 -9.19 -26.66 14.78
CA LYS A 253 -9.24 -25.98 13.48
C LYS A 253 -8.56 -26.82 12.42
N THR A 254 -9.05 -26.73 11.19
CA THR A 254 -8.45 -27.39 10.02
C THR A 254 -8.16 -26.36 8.92
N LYS A 255 -7.14 -26.64 8.09
CA LYS A 255 -6.85 -25.82 6.91
C LYS A 255 -7.76 -26.26 5.77
N VAL A 256 -8.45 -25.31 5.17
CA VAL A 256 -9.35 -25.51 4.02
C VAL A 256 -8.80 -24.75 2.81
N GLU A 257 -8.61 -25.47 1.70
CA GLU A 257 -8.32 -24.89 0.39
C GLU A 257 -9.65 -24.54 -0.29
N ILE A 258 -9.86 -23.26 -0.57
CA ILE A 258 -11.17 -22.73 -1.00
C ILE A 258 -11.37 -22.91 -2.51
N TYR A 259 -12.48 -23.49 -2.93
CA TYR A 259 -12.82 -23.61 -4.35
C TYR A 259 -13.78 -22.52 -4.79
N TYR A 260 -14.77 -22.23 -3.93
CA TYR A 260 -15.77 -21.22 -4.17
C TYR A 260 -15.99 -20.38 -2.91
N ALA A 261 -16.09 -19.07 -3.10
CA ALA A 261 -16.45 -18.12 -2.05
C ALA A 261 -17.74 -17.40 -2.44
N GLY A 262 -18.70 -17.36 -1.52
CA GLY A 262 -19.97 -16.67 -1.74
C GLY A 262 -19.85 -15.17 -1.45
N VAL A 263 -20.24 -14.33 -2.41
CA VAL A 263 -20.36 -12.88 -2.20
C VAL A 263 -21.73 -12.58 -1.57
N THR A 264 -21.74 -11.77 -0.51
CA THR A 264 -22.95 -11.34 0.18
C THR A 264 -23.18 -9.84 0.01
N PHE A 265 -24.41 -9.38 0.21
CA PHE A 265 -24.72 -7.95 0.13
C PHE A 265 -23.98 -7.14 1.21
N ARG A 266 -23.67 -7.77 2.34
CA ARG A 266 -22.81 -7.21 3.39
C ARG A 266 -21.43 -6.86 2.83
N ASP A 267 -20.81 -7.74 2.04
CA ASP A 267 -19.49 -7.52 1.46
C ASP A 267 -19.50 -6.27 0.55
N VAL A 268 -20.57 -6.08 -0.22
CA VAL A 268 -20.76 -4.90 -1.06
C VAL A 268 -20.94 -3.63 -0.21
N LEU A 269 -21.70 -3.68 0.88
CA LEU A 269 -21.90 -2.53 1.77
C LEU A 269 -20.61 -2.14 2.52
N ILE A 270 -19.77 -3.11 2.88
CA ILE A 270 -18.45 -2.87 3.48
C ILE A 270 -17.51 -2.27 2.42
N ALA A 271 -17.43 -2.88 1.24
CA ALA A 271 -16.57 -2.41 0.15
C ALA A 271 -16.92 -0.97 -0.30
N SER A 272 -18.23 -0.67 -0.39
CA SER A 272 -18.71 0.68 -0.73
C SER A 272 -18.68 1.67 0.44
N GLY A 273 -18.22 1.27 1.63
CA GLY A 273 -18.11 2.14 2.80
C GLY A 273 -19.45 2.60 3.40
N ARG A 274 -20.57 1.97 3.00
CA ARG A 274 -21.92 2.31 3.50
C ARG A 274 -22.22 1.76 4.88
N ILE A 275 -21.52 0.69 5.28
CA ILE A 275 -21.51 0.19 6.65
C ILE A 275 -20.06 0.02 7.11
N PRO A 276 -19.78 0.21 8.41
CA PRO A 276 -18.45 -0.06 8.95
C PRO A 276 -18.13 -1.55 8.85
N ALA A 277 -16.86 -1.87 8.64
CA ALA A 277 -16.38 -3.23 8.84
C ALA A 277 -16.58 -3.64 10.32
N PRO A 278 -16.91 -4.91 10.61
CA PRO A 278 -17.11 -5.35 11.99
C PRO A 278 -15.82 -5.18 12.82
N ALA A 279 -15.93 -4.52 13.98
CA ALA A 279 -14.80 -4.24 14.90
C ALA A 279 -14.17 -5.49 15.55
N LEU A 280 -14.59 -6.70 15.17
CA LEU A 280 -14.25 -7.97 15.79
C LEU A 280 -12.99 -8.64 15.23
N GLN A 281 -12.22 -7.97 14.38
CA GLN A 281 -11.09 -8.60 13.68
C GLN A 281 -9.73 -8.23 14.28
N ILE A 282 -8.93 -9.27 14.56
CA ILE A 282 -7.52 -9.22 14.99
C ILE A 282 -6.62 -8.58 13.91
N VAL A 283 -7.08 -8.57 12.65
CA VAL A 283 -6.41 -7.95 11.50
C VAL A 283 -7.44 -7.08 10.76
N PRO A 284 -7.32 -5.74 10.77
CA PRO A 284 -8.31 -4.80 10.21
C PRO A 284 -8.59 -4.97 8.72
N ASP A 285 -7.68 -5.64 7.99
CA ASP A 285 -7.61 -5.62 6.53
C ASP A 285 -8.19 -6.87 5.84
N CYS A 286 -8.96 -7.72 6.52
CA CYS A 286 -9.53 -8.90 5.87
C CYS A 286 -11.01 -9.08 6.17
N THR A 287 -11.77 -8.07 5.75
CA THR A 287 -13.17 -7.89 6.15
C THR A 287 -14.16 -8.58 5.22
N LEU A 288 -13.75 -8.89 3.99
CA LEU A 288 -14.63 -9.41 2.95
C LEU A 288 -14.80 -10.93 3.01
N GLY A 289 -16.02 -11.35 2.70
CA GLY A 289 -16.41 -12.74 2.55
C GLY A 289 -16.90 -13.35 3.85
N PHE A 290 -17.94 -14.17 3.72
CA PHE A 290 -18.55 -14.87 4.85
C PHE A 290 -18.77 -16.36 4.60
N GLU A 291 -18.87 -16.77 3.34
CA GLU A 291 -19.34 -18.10 2.93
C GLU A 291 -18.30 -18.81 2.06
N ILE A 292 -18.04 -20.08 2.34
CA ILE A 292 -16.99 -20.86 1.68
C ILE A 292 -17.46 -22.26 1.30
N CYS A 293 -16.84 -22.79 0.25
CA CYS A 293 -16.82 -24.20 -0.05
C CYS A 293 -15.42 -24.59 -0.57
N GLY A 294 -14.91 -25.73 -0.13
CA GLY A 294 -13.61 -26.20 -0.54
C GLY A 294 -13.27 -27.59 -0.02
N ARG A 295 -11.97 -27.89 0.09
CA ARG A 295 -11.48 -29.16 0.61
C ARG A 295 -10.60 -28.98 1.83
N ARG A 296 -10.76 -29.86 2.82
CA ARG A 296 -9.85 -29.90 3.96
C ARG A 296 -8.49 -30.45 3.52
N LEU A 297 -7.42 -29.87 4.01
CA LEU A 297 -6.06 -30.31 3.68
C LEU A 297 -5.67 -31.61 4.41
N ASP A 298 -6.25 -31.86 5.58
CA ASP A 298 -5.91 -33.01 6.43
C ASP A 298 -6.45 -34.36 5.90
N ASN A 299 -7.62 -34.36 5.25
CA ASN A 299 -8.25 -35.58 4.75
C ASN A 299 -8.79 -35.49 3.31
N GLY A 300 -8.80 -34.30 2.69
CA GLY A 300 -9.28 -34.10 1.33
C GLY A 300 -10.81 -33.99 1.17
N ASP A 301 -11.55 -34.02 2.28
CA ASP A 301 -13.02 -33.99 2.27
C ASP A 301 -13.54 -32.67 1.72
N ARG A 302 -14.63 -32.77 0.94
CA ARG A 302 -15.39 -31.62 0.48
C ARG A 302 -16.22 -31.05 1.63
N VAL A 303 -16.00 -29.78 1.92
CA VAL A 303 -16.68 -29.05 3.00
C VAL A 303 -17.28 -27.74 2.52
N MET A 304 -18.38 -27.35 3.14
CA MET A 304 -19.04 -26.05 3.00
C MET A 304 -19.26 -25.45 4.39
N GLY A 305 -19.30 -24.13 4.48
CA GLY A 305 -19.50 -23.47 5.77
C GLY A 305 -19.30 -21.98 5.70
N PHE A 306 -18.92 -21.39 6.84
CA PHE A 306 -18.73 -19.96 6.94
C PHE A 306 -17.63 -19.55 7.90
N ARG A 307 -17.04 -18.38 7.65
CA ARG A 307 -16.01 -17.78 8.51
C ARG A 307 -16.29 -16.28 8.61
N MET A 308 -16.12 -15.72 9.81
CA MET A 308 -16.26 -14.28 10.00
C MET A 308 -15.07 -13.55 9.34
N GLY A 309 -15.29 -13.00 8.14
CA GLY A 309 -14.26 -12.39 7.30
C GLY A 309 -13.28 -13.40 6.70
N ARG A 310 -12.41 -12.93 5.80
CA ARG A 310 -11.38 -13.75 5.12
C ARG A 310 -11.94 -15.02 4.48
N SER A 311 -13.07 -14.91 3.79
CA SER A 311 -13.66 -16.05 3.08
C SER A 311 -13.43 -16.00 1.57
N ILE A 312 -13.19 -14.81 1.01
CA ILE A 312 -12.77 -14.66 -0.40
C ILE A 312 -11.23 -14.73 -0.43
N VAL A 313 -10.73 -15.96 -0.34
CA VAL A 313 -9.32 -16.28 -0.09
C VAL A 313 -8.96 -17.62 -0.74
N THR A 314 -7.70 -17.84 -1.08
CA THR A 314 -7.20 -19.12 -1.59
C THR A 314 -7.20 -20.22 -0.53
N SER A 315 -6.77 -19.93 0.70
CA SER A 315 -6.75 -20.89 1.79
C SER A 315 -6.97 -20.21 3.15
N THR A 316 -7.59 -20.93 4.09
CA THR A 316 -7.77 -20.41 5.45
C THR A 316 -7.88 -21.53 6.47
N HIS A 317 -7.57 -21.21 7.73
CA HIS A 317 -7.92 -22.07 8.86
C HIS A 317 -9.34 -21.75 9.31
N ILE A 318 -10.13 -22.78 9.56
CA ILE A 318 -11.53 -22.67 9.97
C ILE A 318 -11.78 -23.63 11.14
N ASN A 319 -12.58 -23.20 12.12
CA ASN A 319 -13.06 -24.08 13.19
C ASN A 319 -13.92 -25.19 12.56
N ILE A 320 -13.67 -26.45 12.92
CA ILE A 320 -14.42 -27.60 12.40
C ILE A 320 -15.92 -27.44 12.68
N LYS A 321 -16.31 -26.78 13.78
CA LYS A 321 -17.73 -26.48 14.06
C LYS A 321 -18.38 -25.60 13.00
N ASN A 322 -17.63 -24.75 12.31
CA ASN A 322 -18.16 -23.79 11.33
C ASN A 322 -18.26 -24.36 9.90
N ILE A 323 -17.90 -25.63 9.72
CA ILE A 323 -17.95 -26.31 8.43
C ILE A 323 -18.72 -27.63 8.55
N THR A 324 -19.23 -28.09 7.42
CA THR A 324 -19.89 -29.37 7.31
C THR A 324 -19.60 -30.03 5.97
N THR A 325 -19.87 -31.32 5.85
CA THR A 325 -19.59 -32.08 4.62
C THR A 325 -20.55 -31.68 3.51
N VAL A 326 -20.03 -31.61 2.27
CA VAL A 326 -20.86 -31.35 1.10
C VAL A 326 -21.59 -32.65 0.69
N PRO A 327 -22.92 -32.64 0.51
CA PRO A 327 -23.63 -33.79 -0.04
C PRO A 327 -23.06 -34.26 -1.38
N GLN A 328 -22.90 -35.57 -1.56
CA GLN A 328 -22.19 -36.15 -2.71
C GLN A 328 -22.79 -35.74 -4.08
N HIS A 329 -24.11 -35.56 -4.13
CA HIS A 329 -24.84 -35.19 -5.33
C HIS A 329 -24.72 -33.69 -5.68
N TRP A 330 -24.36 -32.83 -4.72
CA TRP A 330 -24.09 -31.41 -5.00
C TRP A 330 -22.69 -31.24 -5.59
N SER A 331 -22.52 -30.29 -6.50
CA SER A 331 -21.22 -29.67 -6.80
C SER A 331 -20.81 -28.71 -5.69
N MET A 332 -19.52 -28.34 -5.61
CA MET A 332 -19.07 -27.30 -4.68
C MET A 332 -19.62 -25.91 -5.03
N ALA A 333 -19.88 -25.64 -6.31
CA ALA A 333 -20.52 -24.40 -6.76
C ALA A 333 -21.99 -24.28 -6.29
N GLU A 334 -22.71 -25.40 -6.26
CA GLU A 334 -24.06 -25.46 -5.67
C GLU A 334 -24.02 -25.35 -4.14
N ALA A 335 -23.10 -26.09 -3.51
CA ALA A 335 -23.01 -26.19 -2.06
C ALA A 335 -22.74 -24.82 -1.39
N VAL A 336 -21.90 -23.98 -1.98
CA VAL A 336 -21.57 -22.64 -1.45
C VAL A 336 -22.77 -21.69 -1.38
N THR A 337 -23.91 -22.05 -1.98
CA THR A 337 -25.15 -21.24 -1.96
C THR A 337 -26.05 -21.51 -0.76
N THR A 338 -25.63 -22.39 0.15
CA THR A 338 -26.48 -22.88 1.25
C THR A 338 -26.09 -22.36 2.65
N PRO A 339 -24.80 -22.31 3.07
CA PRO A 339 -24.46 -22.11 4.47
C PRO A 339 -25.01 -20.83 5.11
N ILE A 340 -24.94 -19.69 4.44
CA ILE A 340 -25.31 -18.40 5.05
C ILE A 340 -26.77 -18.05 4.82
N GLN A 341 -27.31 -18.41 3.66
CA GLN A 341 -28.70 -18.12 3.32
C GLN A 341 -29.63 -18.88 4.27
N TYR A 342 -29.38 -20.17 4.45
CA TYR A 342 -30.17 -21.00 5.36
C TYR A 342 -29.87 -20.73 6.83
N ALA A 343 -28.65 -20.40 7.22
CA ALA A 343 -28.35 -20.01 8.62
C ALA A 343 -29.11 -18.77 9.05
N THR A 344 -29.19 -17.76 8.17
CA THR A 344 -29.93 -16.52 8.42
C THR A 344 -31.41 -16.81 8.68
N LEU A 345 -32.00 -17.72 7.89
CA LEU A 345 -33.42 -18.08 8.00
C LEU A 345 -33.68 -19.07 9.13
N TYR A 346 -32.78 -20.01 9.41
CA TYR A 346 -32.87 -20.88 10.56
C TYR A 346 -32.93 -20.04 11.84
N TYR A 347 -32.01 -19.09 12.00
CA TYR A 347 -32.02 -18.23 13.18
C TYR A 347 -33.21 -17.26 13.19
N GLY A 348 -33.47 -16.56 12.08
CA GLY A 348 -34.52 -15.55 12.00
C GLY A 348 -35.94 -16.12 12.00
N LEU A 349 -36.22 -17.07 11.10
CA LEU A 349 -37.55 -17.59 10.82
C LEU A 349 -37.93 -18.78 11.71
N ILE A 350 -37.03 -19.74 11.88
CA ILE A 350 -37.31 -20.96 12.66
C ILE A 350 -37.14 -20.71 14.17
N LYS A 351 -35.99 -20.18 14.59
CA LYS A 351 -35.68 -20.01 16.02
C LYS A 351 -36.32 -18.79 16.66
N ARG A 352 -36.25 -17.63 16.00
CA ARG A 352 -36.68 -16.35 16.58
C ARG A 352 -38.15 -16.08 16.30
N ALA A 353 -38.58 -16.18 15.04
CA ALA A 353 -39.98 -15.96 14.67
C ALA A 353 -40.86 -17.19 14.95
N ASN A 354 -40.29 -18.37 15.17
CA ASN A 354 -41.03 -19.62 15.43
C ASN A 354 -42.11 -19.89 14.37
N LEU A 355 -41.71 -19.95 13.09
CA LEU A 355 -42.60 -20.22 11.96
C LEU A 355 -43.45 -21.48 12.19
N GLN A 356 -44.77 -21.34 12.02
CA GLN A 356 -45.75 -22.42 12.09
C GLN A 356 -46.23 -22.82 10.69
N ARG A 357 -46.76 -24.04 10.60
CA ARG A 357 -47.30 -24.59 9.35
C ARG A 357 -48.56 -23.81 8.94
N GLY A 358 -48.65 -23.42 7.67
CA GLY A 358 -49.82 -22.70 7.14
C GLY A 358 -49.86 -21.19 7.39
N GLU A 359 -48.86 -20.59 8.03
CA GLU A 359 -48.81 -19.14 8.20
C GLU A 359 -48.58 -18.40 6.88
N SER A 360 -49.10 -17.18 6.78
CA SER A 360 -48.87 -16.27 5.65
C SER A 360 -47.56 -15.48 5.83
N ILE A 361 -46.80 -15.33 4.74
CA ILE A 361 -45.47 -14.71 4.79
C ILE A 361 -45.22 -13.79 3.60
N LEU A 362 -44.65 -12.61 3.88
CA LEU A 362 -44.10 -11.71 2.86
C LEU A 362 -42.57 -11.83 2.81
N ILE A 363 -42.03 -12.20 1.65
CA ILE A 363 -40.59 -12.33 1.41
C ILE A 363 -40.14 -11.22 0.45
N HIS A 364 -39.35 -10.26 0.95
CA HIS A 364 -38.77 -9.23 0.10
C HIS A 364 -37.57 -9.73 -0.70
N SER A 365 -37.37 -9.14 -1.88
CA SER A 365 -36.25 -9.46 -2.79
C SER A 365 -36.16 -10.96 -3.08
N ALA A 366 -37.31 -11.59 -3.34
CA ALA A 366 -37.47 -13.04 -3.32
C ALA A 366 -36.62 -13.80 -4.36
N ALA A 367 -36.26 -13.15 -5.48
CA ALA A 367 -35.36 -13.72 -6.48
C ALA A 367 -33.87 -13.70 -6.06
N GLY A 368 -33.50 -13.06 -4.94
CA GLY A 368 -32.14 -13.07 -4.39
C GLY A 368 -31.85 -14.32 -3.55
N GLY A 369 -30.61 -14.44 -3.05
CA GLY A 369 -30.15 -15.64 -2.34
C GLY A 369 -31.00 -16.06 -1.13
N VAL A 370 -31.17 -15.15 -0.16
CA VAL A 370 -32.00 -15.41 1.03
C VAL A 370 -33.47 -15.61 0.67
N GLY A 371 -33.97 -14.86 -0.32
CA GLY A 371 -35.36 -14.97 -0.77
C GLY A 371 -35.71 -16.36 -1.32
N GLN A 372 -34.84 -16.91 -2.17
CA GLN A 372 -35.01 -18.26 -2.72
C GLN A 372 -34.96 -19.34 -1.63
N ALA A 373 -34.01 -19.23 -0.69
CA ALA A 373 -33.93 -20.13 0.47
C ALA A 373 -35.19 -20.03 1.36
N ALA A 374 -35.73 -18.83 1.55
CA ALA A 374 -36.96 -18.61 2.32
C ALA A 374 -38.16 -19.26 1.64
N ILE A 375 -38.29 -19.15 0.31
CA ILE A 375 -39.34 -19.85 -0.43
C ILE A 375 -39.24 -21.37 -0.21
N ASN A 376 -38.04 -21.95 -0.28
CA ASN A 376 -37.86 -23.40 -0.06
C ASN A 376 -38.36 -23.84 1.33
N ILE A 377 -37.99 -23.10 2.39
CA ILE A 377 -38.46 -23.38 3.75
C ILE A 377 -39.98 -23.20 3.84
N CYS A 378 -40.51 -22.08 3.38
CA CYS A 378 -41.94 -21.77 3.48
C CYS A 378 -42.82 -22.76 2.71
N ARG A 379 -42.37 -23.28 1.57
CA ARG A 379 -43.10 -24.34 0.84
C ARG A 379 -43.12 -25.64 1.62
N HIS A 380 -42.02 -26.01 2.27
CA HIS A 380 -41.98 -27.19 3.13
C HIS A 380 -42.98 -27.08 4.31
N TYR A 381 -43.12 -25.88 4.88
CA TYR A 381 -44.08 -25.57 5.93
C TYR A 381 -45.50 -25.25 5.41
N GLY A 382 -45.75 -25.36 4.10
CA GLY A 382 -47.07 -25.10 3.51
C GLY A 382 -47.58 -23.69 3.76
N CYS A 383 -46.69 -22.70 3.83
CA CYS A 383 -47.03 -21.30 4.08
C CYS A 383 -47.73 -20.65 2.88
N ASP A 384 -48.52 -19.62 3.16
CA ASP A 384 -49.09 -18.75 2.14
C ASP A 384 -48.09 -17.65 1.76
N ILE A 385 -47.38 -17.86 0.64
CA ILE A 385 -46.24 -17.05 0.23
C ILE A 385 -46.66 -15.84 -0.62
N TYR A 386 -46.28 -14.66 -0.18
CA TYR A 386 -46.29 -13.39 -0.92
C TYR A 386 -44.86 -12.90 -1.11
N VAL A 387 -44.54 -12.32 -2.26
CA VAL A 387 -43.16 -11.94 -2.59
C VAL A 387 -43.07 -10.58 -3.27
N THR A 388 -41.91 -9.94 -3.15
CA THR A 388 -41.58 -8.77 -3.97
C THR A 388 -40.32 -8.98 -4.81
N VAL A 389 -40.32 -8.41 -6.02
CA VAL A 389 -39.18 -8.43 -6.97
C VAL A 389 -39.02 -7.10 -7.68
N GLY A 390 -37.81 -6.81 -8.16
CA GLY A 390 -37.48 -5.52 -8.77
C GLY A 390 -37.56 -5.46 -10.30
N THR A 391 -37.72 -6.60 -10.99
CA THR A 391 -37.74 -6.66 -12.47
C THR A 391 -38.72 -7.72 -12.96
N GLU A 392 -39.22 -7.55 -14.19
CA GLU A 392 -40.11 -8.53 -14.82
C GLU A 392 -39.42 -9.89 -15.04
N GLU A 393 -38.14 -9.88 -15.40
CA GLU A 393 -37.33 -11.11 -15.52
C GLU A 393 -37.33 -11.92 -14.21
N LYS A 394 -37.21 -11.25 -13.06
CA LYS A 394 -37.26 -11.89 -11.74
C LYS A 394 -38.64 -12.43 -11.41
N LYS A 395 -39.69 -11.74 -11.83
CA LYS A 395 -41.07 -12.20 -11.68
C LYS A 395 -41.30 -13.49 -12.47
N GLN A 396 -40.92 -13.49 -13.75
CA GLN A 396 -41.04 -14.68 -14.61
C GLN A 396 -40.22 -15.86 -14.08
N PHE A 397 -39.03 -15.60 -13.53
CA PHE A 397 -38.24 -16.61 -12.85
C PHE A 397 -38.99 -17.24 -11.66
N LEU A 398 -39.60 -16.43 -10.77
CA LEU A 398 -40.34 -16.97 -9.62
C LEU A 398 -41.61 -17.75 -10.02
N VAL A 399 -42.29 -17.32 -11.08
CA VAL A 399 -43.43 -18.06 -11.64
C VAL A 399 -42.96 -19.42 -12.17
N LYS A 400 -41.89 -19.45 -12.97
CA LYS A 400 -41.42 -20.68 -13.63
C LYS A 400 -40.77 -21.66 -12.66
N GLU A 401 -39.89 -21.19 -11.79
CA GLU A 401 -39.07 -22.02 -10.91
C GLU A 401 -39.84 -22.42 -9.64
N TYR A 402 -40.60 -21.49 -9.08
CA TYR A 402 -41.28 -21.67 -7.80
C TYR A 402 -42.80 -21.73 -7.92
N ASN A 403 -43.40 -21.68 -9.11
CA ASN A 403 -44.86 -21.71 -9.29
C ASN A 403 -45.58 -20.73 -8.35
N ILE A 404 -44.99 -19.56 -8.08
CA ILE A 404 -45.63 -18.53 -7.28
C ILE A 404 -46.69 -17.84 -8.15
N PRO A 405 -47.96 -17.78 -7.73
CA PRO A 405 -49.01 -17.14 -8.50
C PRO A 405 -48.69 -15.67 -8.80
N VAL A 406 -48.98 -15.22 -10.03
CA VAL A 406 -48.68 -13.86 -10.49
C VAL A 406 -49.31 -12.78 -9.60
N ASN A 407 -50.49 -13.05 -9.04
CA ASN A 407 -51.20 -12.16 -8.12
C ASN A 407 -50.61 -12.12 -6.70
N ARG A 408 -49.58 -12.93 -6.42
CA ARG A 408 -48.80 -12.91 -5.15
C ARG A 408 -47.38 -12.36 -5.33
N ILE A 409 -47.05 -11.81 -6.51
CA ILE A 409 -45.75 -11.21 -6.82
C ILE A 409 -45.90 -9.71 -7.05
N PHE A 410 -45.29 -8.89 -6.17
CA PHE A 410 -45.39 -7.43 -6.19
C PHE A 410 -44.04 -6.75 -6.50
N ASN A 411 -44.05 -5.43 -6.71
CA ASN A 411 -42.85 -4.65 -6.99
C ASN A 411 -42.06 -4.33 -5.72
N SER A 412 -40.73 -4.50 -5.72
CA SER A 412 -39.84 -4.14 -4.60
C SER A 412 -39.20 -2.74 -4.74
N ARG A 413 -39.47 -2.02 -5.84
CA ARG A 413 -38.86 -0.71 -6.15
C ARG A 413 -39.65 0.48 -5.65
N ASP A 414 -40.92 0.31 -5.33
CA ASP A 414 -41.82 1.32 -4.76
C ASP A 414 -42.47 0.79 -3.47
N ILE A 415 -43.37 1.56 -2.87
CA ILE A 415 -44.13 1.20 -1.66
C ILE A 415 -45.54 0.68 -1.98
N LEU A 416 -45.91 0.57 -3.26
CA LEU A 416 -47.27 0.20 -3.69
C LEU A 416 -47.62 -1.23 -3.32
N PHE A 417 -46.60 -2.09 -3.13
CA PHE A 417 -46.78 -3.45 -2.64
C PHE A 417 -47.59 -3.51 -1.35
N LYS A 418 -47.51 -2.48 -0.48
CA LYS A 418 -48.28 -2.44 0.77
C LYS A 418 -49.77 -2.57 0.49
N ASN A 419 -50.33 -1.68 -0.31
CA ASN A 419 -51.76 -1.68 -0.61
C ASN A 419 -52.17 -2.96 -1.32
N GLN A 420 -51.35 -3.43 -2.26
CA GLN A 420 -51.61 -4.65 -3.02
C GLN A 420 -51.62 -5.91 -2.11
N ILE A 421 -50.76 -5.96 -1.10
CA ILE A 421 -50.74 -7.04 -0.12
C ILE A 421 -51.94 -6.95 0.81
N MET A 422 -52.29 -5.74 1.28
CA MET A 422 -53.50 -5.56 2.10
C MET A 422 -54.74 -6.01 1.32
N ASP A 423 -54.86 -5.65 0.04
CA ASP A 423 -55.96 -6.10 -0.81
C ASP A 423 -55.95 -7.63 -0.98
N ALA A 424 -54.79 -8.22 -1.28
CA ALA A 424 -54.63 -9.67 -1.45
C ALA A 424 -54.89 -10.47 -0.16
N THR A 425 -54.81 -9.82 1.00
CA THR A 425 -55.03 -10.41 2.33
C THR A 425 -56.33 -9.94 2.98
N ASN A 426 -57.22 -9.28 2.24
CA ASN A 426 -58.49 -8.72 2.74
C ASN A 426 -58.33 -7.81 3.97
N GLY A 427 -57.30 -6.97 3.97
CA GLY A 427 -56.96 -6.05 5.03
C GLY A 427 -56.31 -6.68 6.26
N LYS A 428 -56.07 -8.01 6.27
CA LYS A 428 -55.45 -8.71 7.40
C LYS A 428 -53.96 -8.39 7.53
N GLY A 429 -53.25 -8.26 6.41
CA GLY A 429 -51.79 -8.33 6.37
C GLY A 429 -51.27 -9.77 6.41
N VAL A 430 -49.97 -9.94 6.64
CA VAL A 430 -49.28 -11.24 6.71
C VAL A 430 -48.75 -11.55 8.11
N ASP A 431 -48.72 -12.84 8.47
CA ASP A 431 -48.30 -13.27 9.82
C ASP A 431 -46.79 -13.08 10.04
N ILE A 432 -45.97 -13.16 8.99
CA ILE A 432 -44.52 -12.89 9.04
C ILE A 432 -44.08 -12.03 7.86
N VAL A 433 -43.19 -11.07 8.10
CA VAL A 433 -42.47 -10.33 7.04
C VAL A 433 -40.98 -10.60 7.17
N ILE A 434 -40.32 -11.05 6.10
CA ILE A 434 -38.85 -11.10 6.00
C ILE A 434 -38.38 -9.88 5.22
N ASN A 435 -37.93 -8.85 5.95
CA ASN A 435 -37.53 -7.58 5.35
C ASN A 435 -36.02 -7.49 5.10
N SER A 436 -35.68 -7.02 3.91
CA SER A 436 -34.32 -6.63 3.50
C SER A 436 -34.27 -5.26 2.80
N LEU A 437 -35.41 -4.56 2.73
CA LEU A 437 -35.55 -3.23 2.14
C LEU A 437 -35.29 -2.15 3.20
N SER A 438 -35.03 -0.93 2.72
CA SER A 438 -34.62 0.20 3.56
C SER A 438 -35.50 1.43 3.37
N GLY A 439 -35.43 2.37 4.32
CA GLY A 439 -36.17 3.64 4.25
C GLY A 439 -37.69 3.44 4.25
N ASP A 440 -38.41 4.20 3.43
CA ASP A 440 -39.89 4.19 3.39
C ASP A 440 -40.47 2.81 3.01
N LYS A 441 -39.66 1.96 2.35
CA LYS A 441 -40.05 0.58 2.04
C LYS A 441 -40.04 -0.30 3.28
N LEU A 442 -39.14 -0.06 4.23
CA LEU A 442 -39.15 -0.76 5.52
C LEU A 442 -40.43 -0.39 6.28
N ASP A 443 -40.77 0.90 6.34
CA ASP A 443 -41.99 1.38 7.00
C ASP A 443 -43.25 0.76 6.34
N ALA A 444 -43.32 0.76 5.00
CA ALA A 444 -44.40 0.13 4.26
C ALA A 444 -44.50 -1.39 4.50
N SER A 445 -43.36 -2.07 4.66
CA SER A 445 -43.31 -3.50 4.97
C SER A 445 -43.77 -3.79 6.40
N TYR A 446 -43.43 -2.91 7.34
CA TYR A 446 -43.82 -3.00 8.74
C TYR A 446 -45.34 -2.86 8.92
N GLU A 447 -45.96 -2.00 8.11
CA GLU A 447 -47.41 -1.84 8.08
C GLU A 447 -48.16 -3.05 7.47
N CYS A 448 -47.48 -3.94 6.73
CA CYS A 448 -48.07 -5.18 6.22
C CYS A 448 -48.18 -6.31 7.26
N VAL A 449 -47.61 -6.14 8.45
CA VAL A 449 -47.64 -7.16 9.51
C VAL A 449 -49.05 -7.29 10.07
N ALA A 450 -49.60 -8.50 10.12
CA ALA A 450 -50.90 -8.78 10.73
C ALA A 450 -50.85 -8.68 12.27
N ASN A 451 -52.01 -8.67 12.92
CA ASN A 451 -52.08 -8.76 14.38
C ASN A 451 -51.40 -10.05 14.88
N ASN A 452 -50.63 -9.96 15.97
CA ASN A 452 -49.75 -11.03 16.50
C ASN A 452 -48.62 -11.44 15.54
N GLY A 453 -48.39 -10.69 14.46
CA GLY A 453 -47.40 -11.00 13.45
C GLY A 453 -45.96 -10.71 13.88
N ARG A 454 -45.00 -11.20 13.08
CA ARG A 454 -43.56 -11.04 13.34
C ARG A 454 -42.86 -10.37 12.17
N PHE A 455 -42.19 -9.26 12.45
CA PHE A 455 -41.33 -8.56 11.51
C PHE A 455 -39.89 -9.02 11.70
N VAL A 456 -39.34 -9.72 10.72
CA VAL A 456 -37.99 -10.28 10.73
C VAL A 456 -37.07 -9.38 9.89
N GLU A 457 -36.32 -8.53 10.56
CA GLU A 457 -35.39 -7.58 9.94
C GLU A 457 -34.02 -8.23 9.74
N ILE A 458 -33.67 -8.50 8.48
CA ILE A 458 -32.33 -9.00 8.09
C ILE A 458 -31.45 -7.92 7.46
N GLY A 459 -32.02 -6.77 7.07
CA GLY A 459 -31.29 -5.61 6.57
C GLY A 459 -30.45 -4.97 7.68
N LYS A 460 -29.30 -4.40 7.29
CA LYS A 460 -28.36 -3.76 8.23
C LYS A 460 -28.33 -2.25 8.14
N TYR A 461 -28.72 -1.69 6.99
CA TYR A 461 -28.54 -0.27 6.72
C TYR A 461 -29.29 0.61 7.72
N ASP A 462 -30.61 0.46 7.84
CA ASP A 462 -31.42 1.26 8.78
C ASP A 462 -31.09 0.98 10.25
N MET A 463 -30.63 -0.24 10.59
CA MET A 463 -30.13 -0.56 11.93
C MET A 463 -28.91 0.31 12.28
N PHE A 464 -27.94 0.43 11.37
CA PHE A 464 -26.74 1.25 11.59
C PHE A 464 -27.04 2.75 11.58
N GLN A 465 -28.10 3.18 10.90
CA GLN A 465 -28.57 4.57 10.91
C GLN A 465 -29.46 4.89 12.13
N ASN A 466 -29.70 3.92 13.01
CA ASN A 466 -30.58 4.08 14.17
C ASN A 466 -31.97 4.64 13.79
N ARG A 467 -32.57 4.09 12.71
CA ARG A 467 -33.92 4.50 12.26
C ARG A 467 -34.94 4.23 13.37
N LYS A 468 -35.87 5.16 13.55
CA LYS A 468 -36.94 5.07 14.56
C LYS A 468 -38.07 4.14 14.07
N VAL A 469 -38.63 3.37 14.99
CA VAL A 469 -39.82 2.52 14.75
C VAL A 469 -41.01 3.10 15.51
N GLY A 470 -42.18 3.15 14.88
CA GLY A 470 -43.40 3.66 15.50
C GLY A 470 -43.93 2.70 16.58
N MET A 471 -44.10 3.20 17.81
CA MET A 471 -44.54 2.38 18.95
C MET A 471 -46.04 2.03 18.92
N PHE A 472 -46.86 2.78 18.19
CA PHE A 472 -48.31 2.60 18.16
C PHE A 472 -48.72 1.21 17.63
N ASP A 473 -48.01 0.69 16.63
CA ASP A 473 -48.30 -0.60 16.01
C ASP A 473 -48.11 -1.80 16.94
N PHE A 474 -47.33 -1.66 18.03
CA PHE A 474 -47.18 -2.71 19.03
C PHE A 474 -48.46 -3.00 19.82
N LEU A 475 -49.48 -2.13 19.74
CA LEU A 475 -50.83 -2.42 20.26
C LEU A 475 -51.51 -3.60 19.53
N ARG A 476 -50.98 -4.00 18.36
CA ARG A 476 -51.44 -5.18 17.59
C ARG A 476 -50.71 -6.46 18.00
N ASP A 477 -50.02 -6.45 19.13
CA ASP A 477 -49.23 -7.57 19.69
C ASP A 477 -48.15 -8.10 18.73
N ILE A 478 -47.62 -7.23 17.86
CA ILE A 478 -46.58 -7.58 16.90
C ILE A 478 -45.21 -7.70 17.57
N GLN A 479 -44.32 -8.48 16.94
CA GLN A 479 -42.93 -8.61 17.36
C GLN A 479 -41.99 -8.04 16.29
N PHE A 480 -41.03 -7.20 16.69
CA PHE A 480 -39.94 -6.73 15.81
C PHE A 480 -38.64 -7.45 16.15
N ILE A 481 -38.10 -8.22 15.20
CA ILE A 481 -37.00 -9.15 15.40
C ILE A 481 -35.81 -8.74 14.52
N GLY A 482 -34.81 -8.10 15.11
CA GLY A 482 -33.52 -7.87 14.46
C GLY A 482 -32.68 -9.15 14.39
N VAL A 483 -32.27 -9.56 13.19
CA VAL A 483 -31.54 -10.82 12.95
C VAL A 483 -30.07 -10.54 12.65
N SER A 484 -29.18 -11.14 13.46
CA SER A 484 -27.72 -11.16 13.23
C SER A 484 -27.19 -12.54 13.61
N PHE A 485 -27.17 -13.47 12.66
CA PHE A 485 -26.69 -14.82 12.93
C PHE A 485 -25.23 -14.84 13.40
N ASP A 486 -24.40 -13.99 12.79
CA ASP A 486 -22.98 -13.85 13.11
C ASP A 486 -22.73 -13.43 14.58
N LEU A 487 -23.46 -12.42 15.05
CA LEU A 487 -23.39 -12.00 16.45
C LEU A 487 -23.99 -13.02 17.41
N ALA A 488 -25.00 -13.78 16.99
CA ALA A 488 -25.60 -14.83 17.80
C ALA A 488 -24.62 -15.98 18.04
N CYS A 489 -23.89 -16.42 17.01
CA CYS A 489 -22.87 -17.46 17.11
C CYS A 489 -21.71 -17.07 18.04
N LEU A 490 -21.33 -15.79 18.07
CA LEU A 490 -20.29 -15.32 18.99
C LEU A 490 -20.71 -15.40 20.47
N LYS A 491 -22.01 -15.24 20.76
CA LYS A 491 -22.55 -15.33 22.12
C LYS A 491 -22.89 -16.76 22.53
N ASN A 492 -23.25 -17.60 21.55
CA ASN A 492 -23.61 -18.99 21.75
C ASN A 492 -23.02 -19.85 20.62
N PRO A 493 -21.80 -20.38 20.79
CA PRO A 493 -21.14 -21.21 19.78
C PRO A 493 -21.90 -22.49 19.42
N ASP A 494 -22.69 -23.06 20.34
CA ASP A 494 -23.44 -24.30 20.11
C ASP A 494 -24.56 -24.13 19.07
N LEU A 495 -24.99 -22.88 18.82
CA LEU A 495 -25.96 -22.55 17.76
C LEU A 495 -25.48 -22.99 16.37
N ILE A 496 -24.16 -23.01 16.14
CA ILE A 496 -23.58 -23.41 14.86
C ILE A 496 -23.84 -24.89 14.61
N GLN A 497 -23.60 -25.72 15.63
CA GLN A 497 -23.79 -27.16 15.52
C GLN A 497 -25.28 -27.50 15.37
N GLU A 498 -26.13 -26.85 16.16
CA GLU A 498 -27.59 -26.98 16.05
C GLU A 498 -28.10 -26.63 14.64
N TYR A 499 -27.55 -25.58 14.03
CA TYR A 499 -27.86 -25.19 12.66
C TYR A 499 -27.46 -26.26 11.66
N PHE A 500 -26.24 -26.80 11.71
CA PHE A 500 -25.80 -27.82 10.76
C PHE A 500 -26.59 -29.14 10.92
N ASP A 501 -26.95 -29.52 12.15
CA ASP A 501 -27.83 -30.67 12.39
C ASP A 501 -29.22 -30.45 11.79
N TRP A 502 -29.80 -29.26 11.97
CA TRP A 502 -31.05 -28.87 11.33
C TRP A 502 -30.93 -28.88 9.80
N MET A 503 -29.84 -28.35 9.25
CA MET A 503 -29.58 -28.33 7.81
C MET A 503 -29.54 -29.75 7.24
N HIS A 504 -28.75 -30.65 7.81
CA HIS A 504 -28.63 -32.05 7.34
C HIS A 504 -29.97 -32.78 7.37
N LYS A 505 -30.72 -32.65 8.46
CA LYS A 505 -32.06 -33.24 8.58
C LYS A 505 -33.02 -32.73 7.49
N ASN A 506 -32.86 -31.48 7.06
CA ASN A 506 -33.73 -30.82 6.10
C ASN A 506 -33.20 -30.83 4.66
N CYS A 507 -31.99 -31.35 4.42
CA CYS A 507 -31.50 -31.60 3.05
C CYS A 507 -32.25 -32.78 2.42
N SER A 508 -32.48 -33.87 3.17
CA SER A 508 -33.09 -35.10 2.64
C SER A 508 -34.57 -34.95 2.31
N ASN A 509 -35.29 -34.03 2.95
CA ASN A 509 -36.70 -33.76 2.73
C ASN A 509 -36.97 -32.60 1.74
N GLY A 510 -35.92 -32.06 1.11
CA GLY A 510 -36.00 -31.00 0.10
C GLY A 510 -36.27 -29.59 0.62
N CYS A 511 -36.31 -29.39 1.95
CA CYS A 511 -36.45 -28.07 2.57
C CYS A 511 -35.18 -27.23 2.38
N VAL A 512 -34.01 -27.85 2.52
CA VAL A 512 -32.70 -27.26 2.23
C VAL A 512 -32.17 -27.82 0.91
N LYS A 513 -31.94 -26.94 -0.07
CA LYS A 513 -31.35 -27.30 -1.35
C LYS A 513 -30.56 -26.12 -1.94
N PRO A 514 -29.63 -26.35 -2.86
CA PRO A 514 -28.93 -25.28 -3.56
C PRO A 514 -29.90 -24.35 -4.27
N ILE A 515 -29.53 -23.09 -4.38
CA ILE A 515 -30.29 -22.04 -5.07
C ILE A 515 -29.54 -21.61 -6.34
N ASN A 516 -30.19 -20.84 -7.22
CA ASN A 516 -29.52 -20.35 -8.43
C ASN A 516 -28.28 -19.53 -8.08
N TYR A 517 -27.28 -19.54 -8.97
CA TYR A 517 -26.06 -18.78 -8.77
C TYR A 517 -25.44 -18.29 -10.09
N THR A 518 -24.57 -17.30 -9.98
CA THR A 518 -23.75 -16.77 -11.07
C THR A 518 -22.29 -16.81 -10.63
N VAL A 519 -21.44 -17.45 -11.42
CA VAL A 519 -20.01 -17.64 -11.13
C VAL A 519 -19.17 -16.60 -11.85
N PHE A 520 -18.22 -16.02 -11.14
CA PHE A 520 -17.14 -15.19 -11.67
C PHE A 520 -15.80 -15.82 -11.32
N ASN A 521 -14.79 -15.69 -12.18
CA ASN A 521 -13.44 -16.13 -11.83
C ASN A 521 -12.81 -15.16 -10.81
N ALA A 522 -11.76 -15.59 -10.10
CA ALA A 522 -11.02 -14.72 -9.18
C ALA A 522 -10.51 -13.42 -9.84
N SER A 523 -10.08 -13.48 -11.11
CA SER A 523 -9.69 -12.29 -11.89
C SER A 523 -10.83 -11.30 -12.15
N GLU A 524 -12.08 -11.72 -11.95
CA GLU A 524 -13.30 -10.96 -12.21
C GLU A 524 -14.00 -10.53 -10.93
N ALA A 525 -13.30 -10.54 -9.79
CA ALA A 525 -13.84 -10.17 -8.49
C ALA A 525 -14.54 -8.79 -8.49
N GLU A 526 -13.93 -7.77 -9.12
CA GLU A 526 -14.56 -6.45 -9.24
C GLU A 526 -15.87 -6.53 -10.02
N LYS A 527 -15.91 -7.26 -11.14
CA LYS A 527 -17.13 -7.47 -11.93
C LYS A 527 -18.21 -8.17 -11.10
N ALA A 528 -17.85 -9.14 -10.27
CA ALA A 528 -18.78 -9.85 -9.40
C ALA A 528 -19.45 -8.88 -8.40
N PHE A 529 -18.67 -8.02 -7.75
CA PHE A 529 -19.17 -7.00 -6.82
C PHE A 529 -20.04 -5.97 -7.53
N ARG A 530 -19.60 -5.45 -8.68
CA ARG A 530 -20.40 -4.51 -9.49
C ARG A 530 -21.70 -5.15 -9.97
N PHE A 531 -21.67 -6.39 -10.45
CA PHE A 531 -22.87 -7.13 -10.85
C PHE A 531 -23.87 -7.24 -9.71
N MET A 532 -23.40 -7.53 -8.49
CA MET A 532 -24.25 -7.56 -7.31
C MET A 532 -24.90 -6.19 -7.01
N THR A 533 -24.17 -5.08 -7.14
CA THR A 533 -24.67 -3.72 -6.90
C THR A 533 -25.81 -3.32 -7.83
N THR A 534 -25.84 -3.84 -9.07
CA THR A 534 -26.93 -3.55 -10.02
C THR A 534 -28.28 -4.13 -9.58
N GLY A 535 -28.27 -5.08 -8.63
CA GLY A 535 -29.46 -5.82 -8.23
C GLY A 535 -30.09 -6.66 -9.33
N LYS A 536 -29.39 -6.90 -10.46
CA LYS A 536 -29.87 -7.74 -11.57
C LYS A 536 -29.72 -9.24 -11.31
N HIS A 537 -28.78 -9.63 -10.44
CA HIS A 537 -28.52 -11.03 -10.10
C HIS A 537 -29.78 -11.77 -9.62
N ILE A 538 -29.91 -13.03 -10.05
CA ILE A 538 -30.87 -14.02 -9.56
C ILE A 538 -30.09 -15.05 -8.76
N GLY A 539 -30.46 -15.23 -7.50
CA GLY A 539 -29.79 -16.14 -6.58
C GLY A 539 -28.47 -15.58 -6.04
N LYS A 540 -27.42 -16.40 -6.01
CA LYS A 540 -26.15 -16.12 -5.35
C LYS A 540 -25.05 -15.69 -6.33
N VAL A 541 -24.23 -14.72 -5.96
CA VAL A 541 -22.99 -14.40 -6.68
C VAL A 541 -21.83 -15.15 -6.04
N VAL A 542 -21.05 -15.87 -6.83
CA VAL A 542 -19.99 -16.77 -6.37
C VAL A 542 -18.68 -16.45 -7.10
N ILE A 543 -17.57 -16.42 -6.36
CA ILE A 543 -16.22 -16.30 -6.92
C ILE A 543 -15.58 -17.68 -6.93
N LYS A 544 -15.19 -18.16 -8.12
CA LYS A 544 -14.42 -19.38 -8.32
C LYS A 544 -12.94 -19.10 -8.12
N MET A 545 -12.37 -19.75 -7.12
CA MET A 545 -10.96 -19.70 -6.76
C MET A 545 -10.17 -20.86 -7.40
N ARG A 546 -10.81 -22.02 -7.58
CA ARG A 546 -10.25 -23.24 -8.18
C ARG A 546 -11.30 -24.00 -8.97
N ASP A 547 -10.86 -24.78 -9.95
CA ASP A 547 -11.73 -25.75 -10.63
C ASP A 547 -11.95 -26.97 -9.75
N GLU A 548 -13.21 -27.37 -9.58
CA GLU A 548 -13.58 -28.60 -8.89
C GLU A 548 -13.14 -29.83 -9.69
N GLU A 549 -12.56 -30.83 -9.03
CA GLU A 549 -12.20 -32.08 -9.67
C GLU A 549 -13.42 -32.89 -10.12
N MET A 550 -13.27 -33.61 -11.24
CA MET A 550 -14.29 -34.55 -11.73
C MET A 550 -14.61 -35.63 -10.70
N ASP A 551 -13.59 -36.12 -9.99
CA ASP A 551 -13.77 -37.06 -8.88
C ASP A 551 -14.10 -36.32 -7.57
N ARG A 552 -15.29 -36.61 -7.06
CA ARG A 552 -15.84 -36.01 -5.84
C ARG A 552 -15.42 -36.74 -4.56
N GLN A 553 -14.60 -37.80 -4.67
CA GLN A 553 -14.02 -38.49 -3.52
C GLN A 553 -12.97 -37.63 -2.78
N PRO A 554 -12.62 -37.98 -1.52
CA PRO A 554 -11.53 -37.34 -0.80
C PRO A 554 -10.20 -37.45 -1.55
N LEU A 555 -9.46 -36.35 -1.62
CA LEU A 555 -8.20 -36.27 -2.35
C LEU A 555 -6.98 -36.28 -1.43
N LYS A 556 -5.90 -36.94 -1.87
CA LYS A 556 -4.61 -36.91 -1.15
C LYS A 556 -3.81 -35.63 -1.36
N ALA A 557 -4.05 -34.95 -2.48
CA ALA A 557 -3.37 -33.70 -2.84
C ALA A 557 -4.36 -32.77 -3.54
N ILE A 558 -4.30 -31.49 -3.19
CA ILE A 558 -5.17 -30.43 -3.72
C ILE A 558 -4.33 -29.56 -4.66
N LYS A 559 -4.88 -29.22 -5.83
CA LYS A 559 -4.19 -28.32 -6.77
C LYS A 559 -4.06 -26.90 -6.18
N PRO A 560 -2.93 -26.21 -6.40
CA PRO A 560 -2.79 -24.80 -6.04
C PRO A 560 -3.85 -23.94 -6.72
N ALA A 561 -4.12 -22.76 -6.15
CA ALA A 561 -4.87 -21.74 -6.88
C ALA A 561 -4.07 -21.21 -8.08
N VAL A 562 -4.75 -20.51 -8.98
CA VAL A 562 -4.13 -19.89 -10.17
C VAL A 562 -3.15 -18.81 -9.73
N ASP A 563 -1.98 -18.73 -10.35
CA ASP A 563 -1.05 -17.63 -10.11
C ASP A 563 -1.66 -16.30 -10.56
N MET A 564 -1.64 -15.29 -9.69
CA MET A 564 -2.11 -13.93 -10.00
C MET A 564 -1.09 -12.89 -9.55
N MET A 565 -1.08 -11.75 -10.24
CA MET A 565 -0.41 -10.56 -9.73
C MET A 565 -1.22 -9.99 -8.57
N VAL A 566 -0.61 -9.97 -7.40
CA VAL A 566 -1.22 -9.55 -6.14
C VAL A 566 -0.39 -8.46 -5.48
N THR A 567 -1.05 -7.62 -4.70
CA THR A 567 -0.41 -6.54 -3.94
C THR A 567 0.20 -7.11 -2.67
N VAL A 568 1.45 -6.80 -2.43
CA VAL A 568 2.14 -7.15 -1.19
C VAL A 568 1.69 -6.19 -0.10
N LYS A 569 1.33 -6.75 1.06
CA LYS A 569 1.00 -5.98 2.25
C LYS A 569 1.84 -6.46 3.41
N THR A 570 2.33 -5.51 4.21
CA THR A 570 3.11 -5.79 5.40
C THR A 570 2.18 -6.21 6.52
N TYR A 571 2.56 -7.29 7.19
CA TYR A 571 2.03 -7.61 8.51
C TYR A 571 3.16 -7.96 9.45
N PHE A 572 2.92 -7.71 10.73
CA PHE A 572 3.87 -8.01 11.79
C PHE A 572 3.50 -9.31 12.49
N ASN A 573 4.47 -10.21 12.63
CA ASN A 573 4.32 -11.42 13.41
C ASN A 573 4.08 -11.07 14.89
N PRO A 574 2.94 -11.47 15.50
CA PRO A 574 2.63 -11.14 16.90
C PRO A 574 3.56 -11.83 17.91
N ASN A 575 4.25 -12.90 17.50
CA ASN A 575 5.20 -13.61 18.36
C ASN A 575 6.60 -12.99 18.35
N LYS A 576 6.87 -12.07 17.40
CA LYS A 576 8.16 -11.39 17.28
C LYS A 576 8.14 -10.02 17.94
N VAL A 577 9.32 -9.54 18.32
CA VAL A 577 9.55 -8.27 19.00
C VAL A 577 10.09 -7.24 18.04
N TYR A 578 9.54 -6.02 18.06
CA TYR A 578 10.01 -4.93 17.20
C TYR A 578 10.62 -3.81 18.03
N ILE A 579 11.87 -3.46 17.70
CA ILE A 579 12.63 -2.43 18.40
C ILE A 579 12.49 -1.12 17.65
N ILE A 580 12.09 -0.06 18.35
CA ILE A 580 11.87 1.27 17.77
C ILE A 580 12.70 2.29 18.57
N THR A 581 13.90 2.58 18.08
CA THR A 581 14.75 3.57 18.75
C THR A 581 14.25 4.98 18.45
N GLY A 582 14.14 5.84 19.47
CA GLY A 582 13.45 7.12 19.32
C GLY A 582 11.92 6.97 19.25
N GLY A 583 11.38 5.79 19.61
CA GLY A 583 9.95 5.47 19.49
C GLY A 583 9.00 6.31 20.37
N LEU A 584 9.51 7.06 21.34
CA LEU A 584 8.70 8.01 22.12
C LEU A 584 8.56 9.40 21.48
N GLY A 585 9.25 9.65 20.36
CA GLY A 585 9.01 10.85 19.55
C GLY A 585 7.66 10.77 18.83
N GLY A 586 7.15 11.91 18.35
CA GLY A 586 5.82 11.97 17.74
C GLY A 586 5.58 10.91 16.67
N PHE A 587 6.46 10.80 15.66
CA PHE A 587 6.31 9.78 14.61
C PHE A 587 6.43 8.36 15.17
N GLY A 588 7.29 8.15 16.16
CA GLY A 588 7.49 6.83 16.78
C GLY A 588 6.22 6.29 17.43
N LEU A 589 5.43 7.15 18.07
CA LEU A 589 4.16 6.80 18.69
C LEU A 589 3.10 6.38 17.65
N GLU A 590 3.03 7.11 16.54
CA GLU A 590 2.13 6.78 15.43
C GLU A 590 2.58 5.50 14.70
N LEU A 591 3.89 5.31 14.53
CA LEU A 591 4.44 4.07 13.99
C LEU A 591 4.07 2.87 14.87
N ILE A 592 4.17 3.00 16.20
CA ILE A 592 3.73 1.96 17.14
C ILE A 592 2.26 1.60 16.93
N HIS A 593 1.39 2.62 16.85
CA HIS A 593 -0.03 2.41 16.64
C HIS A 593 -0.31 1.69 15.30
N TRP A 594 0.35 2.12 14.22
CA TRP A 594 0.25 1.49 12.91
C TRP A 594 0.78 0.05 12.91
N MET A 595 1.93 -0.22 13.54
CA MET A 595 2.48 -1.57 13.62
C MET A 595 1.55 -2.51 14.41
N GLN A 596 0.92 -2.03 15.49
CA GLN A 596 -0.05 -2.81 16.25
C GLN A 596 -1.29 -3.17 15.43
N SER A 597 -1.80 -2.22 14.64
CA SER A 597 -2.95 -2.47 13.76
C SER A 597 -2.63 -3.54 12.71
N LEU A 598 -1.37 -3.65 12.29
CA LEU A 598 -0.86 -4.66 11.38
C LEU A 598 -0.36 -5.96 12.06
N GLY A 599 -0.60 -6.13 13.36
CA GLY A 599 -0.37 -7.39 14.07
C GLY A 599 0.81 -7.41 15.04
N ALA A 600 1.58 -6.33 15.18
CA ALA A 600 2.65 -6.26 16.17
C ALA A 600 2.04 -6.32 17.58
N ARG A 601 2.63 -7.13 18.46
CA ARG A 601 2.16 -7.30 19.85
C ARG A 601 3.25 -7.13 20.89
N LYS A 602 4.53 -7.17 20.49
CA LYS A 602 5.66 -7.02 21.39
C LYS A 602 6.56 -5.91 20.87
N LEU A 603 6.69 -4.84 21.63
CA LEU A 603 7.38 -3.62 21.23
C LEU A 603 8.41 -3.23 22.29
N VAL A 604 9.59 -2.81 21.83
CA VAL A 604 10.61 -2.23 22.70
C VAL A 604 10.99 -0.86 22.14
N THR A 605 10.77 0.19 22.90
CA THR A 605 11.20 1.54 22.53
C THR A 605 12.38 1.97 23.39
N THR A 606 13.25 2.81 22.84
CA THR A 606 14.36 3.39 23.62
C THR A 606 14.04 4.81 24.05
N SER A 607 14.36 5.15 25.29
CA SER A 607 14.32 6.52 25.79
C SER A 607 15.36 6.76 26.88
N ARG A 608 16.19 7.78 26.70
CA ARG A 608 17.16 8.22 27.73
C ARG A 608 16.48 8.69 29.03
N SER A 609 15.20 9.05 28.98
CA SER A 609 14.50 9.67 30.12
C SER A 609 13.14 9.05 30.43
N GLY A 610 12.83 7.88 29.86
CA GLY A 610 11.50 7.26 29.99
C GLY A 610 10.37 8.08 29.37
N LEU A 611 9.15 7.88 29.88
CA LEU A 611 7.92 8.59 29.49
C LEU A 611 7.88 9.96 30.18
N LYS A 612 7.80 11.04 29.40
CA LYS A 612 7.79 12.43 29.90
C LYS A 612 6.42 13.09 29.79
N THR A 613 5.78 12.96 28.63
CA THR A 613 4.54 13.71 28.33
C THR A 613 3.31 12.92 28.72
N ASP A 614 2.21 13.62 28.98
CA ASP A 614 0.93 12.97 29.30
C ASP A 614 0.37 12.20 28.11
N TYR A 615 0.66 12.64 26.88
CA TYR A 615 0.31 11.90 25.67
C TYR A 615 1.05 10.56 25.58
N GLN A 616 2.36 10.53 25.88
CA GLN A 616 3.13 9.29 25.96
C GLN A 616 2.58 8.33 27.03
N LYS A 617 2.27 8.85 28.23
CA LYS A 617 1.68 8.05 29.31
C LYS A 617 0.28 7.55 28.96
N PHE A 618 -0.54 8.39 28.33
CA PHE A 618 -1.88 8.03 27.88
C PHE A 618 -1.83 6.88 26.86
N LEU A 619 -0.98 6.97 25.84
CA LEU A 619 -0.81 5.89 24.86
C LEU A 619 -0.25 4.63 25.52
N PHE A 620 0.77 4.77 26.36
CA PHE A 620 1.33 3.64 27.11
C PHE A 620 0.27 2.92 27.93
N ASN A 621 -0.50 3.65 28.74
CA ASN A 621 -1.59 3.08 29.55
C ASN A 621 -2.69 2.50 28.68
N ARG A 622 -3.13 3.22 27.63
CA ARG A 622 -4.16 2.74 26.69
C ARG A 622 -3.79 1.39 26.07
N PHE A 623 -2.51 1.19 25.74
CA PHE A 623 -2.03 -0.07 25.16
C PHE A 623 -1.92 -1.22 26.19
N HIS A 624 -1.86 -0.91 27.48
CA HIS A 624 -1.87 -1.90 28.56
C HIS A 624 -3.29 -2.16 29.12
N GLU A 625 -4.13 -1.14 29.31
CA GLU A 625 -5.41 -1.18 30.04
C GLU A 625 -6.61 -1.72 29.22
N PHE A 626 -6.63 -1.55 27.89
CA PHE A 626 -7.72 -2.12 27.07
C PHE A 626 -7.66 -3.66 26.92
N GLY A 627 -6.65 -4.30 27.51
CA GLY A 627 -6.46 -5.75 27.51
C GLY A 627 -7.59 -6.56 28.16
N ASP A 628 -8.34 -6.00 29.12
CA ASP A 628 -9.35 -6.76 29.86
C ASP A 628 -10.72 -6.81 29.15
N ASN A 629 -11.12 -5.73 28.46
CA ASN A 629 -12.43 -5.64 27.79
C ASN A 629 -12.36 -5.85 26.27
N LEU A 630 -11.19 -5.72 25.65
CA LEU A 630 -10.94 -5.93 24.23
C LEU A 630 -9.61 -6.70 24.06
N LYS A 631 -9.58 -7.95 24.55
CA LYS A 631 -8.43 -8.88 24.57
C LYS A 631 -7.60 -8.96 23.27
N TYR A 632 -8.16 -8.54 22.14
CA TYR A 632 -7.53 -8.59 20.81
C TYR A 632 -6.51 -7.48 20.51
N TYR A 633 -6.46 -6.41 21.32
CA TYR A 633 -5.56 -5.26 21.14
C TYR A 633 -4.47 -5.12 22.22
N SER A 634 -4.35 -6.08 23.14
CA SER A 634 -3.28 -6.04 24.16
C SER A 634 -1.91 -6.20 23.51
N SER A 635 -0.94 -5.38 23.90
CA SER A 635 0.45 -5.50 23.48
C SER A 635 1.39 -5.34 24.67
N GLU A 636 2.46 -6.12 24.70
CA GLU A 636 3.57 -5.93 25.62
C GLU A 636 4.47 -4.81 25.08
N TRP A 637 4.52 -3.67 25.78
CA TRP A 637 5.37 -2.55 25.40
C TRP A 637 6.36 -2.21 26.51
N LEU A 638 7.65 -2.48 26.26
CA LEU A 638 8.76 -2.14 27.14
C LEU A 638 9.42 -0.82 26.68
N VAL A 639 9.66 0.08 27.63
CA VAL A 639 10.50 1.27 27.42
C VAL A 639 11.87 1.01 28.03
N SER A 640 12.87 0.77 27.17
CA SER A 640 14.26 0.58 27.56
C SER A 640 14.98 1.90 27.78
N THR A 641 15.79 1.98 28.83
CA THR A 641 16.67 3.12 29.14
C THR A 641 18.12 2.87 28.74
N ALA A 642 18.41 1.76 28.05
CA ALA A 642 19.76 1.39 27.66
C ALA A 642 20.38 2.40 26.67
N ASP A 643 21.65 2.77 26.89
CA ASP A 643 22.38 3.69 26.02
C ASP A 643 22.92 2.98 24.78
N CYS A 644 22.15 3.05 23.69
CA CYS A 644 22.48 2.38 22.44
C CYS A 644 23.63 3.07 21.65
N MET A 645 24.16 4.19 22.13
CA MET A 645 25.41 4.74 21.57
C MET A 645 26.61 3.85 21.90
N THR A 646 26.50 3.02 22.94
CA THR A 646 27.50 2.03 23.35
C THR A 646 27.13 0.63 22.85
N ILE A 647 28.14 -0.23 22.67
CA ILE A 647 27.92 -1.63 22.31
C ILE A 647 27.22 -2.36 23.46
N GLU A 648 27.62 -2.08 24.70
CA GLU A 648 27.09 -2.70 25.91
C GLU A 648 25.61 -2.37 26.12
N GLY A 649 25.23 -1.09 25.95
CA GLY A 649 23.83 -0.69 26.04
C GLY A 649 22.99 -1.24 24.89
N THR A 650 23.56 -1.37 23.69
CA THR A 650 22.86 -2.03 22.57
C THR A 650 22.68 -3.53 22.84
N GLN A 651 23.67 -4.21 23.43
CA GLN A 651 23.54 -5.61 23.87
C GLN A 651 22.46 -5.76 24.94
N GLN A 652 22.40 -4.85 25.90
CA GLN A 652 21.35 -4.82 26.91
C GLN A 652 19.96 -4.69 26.27
N LEU A 653 19.79 -3.75 25.33
CA LEU A 653 18.54 -3.58 24.59
C LEU A 653 18.12 -4.86 23.85
N LEU A 654 19.05 -5.52 23.16
CA LEU A 654 18.74 -6.77 22.45
C LEU A 654 18.37 -7.89 23.42
N LYS A 655 19.02 -7.97 24.58
CA LYS A 655 18.69 -8.95 25.63
C LYS A 655 17.29 -8.70 26.20
N GLU A 656 16.95 -7.44 26.49
CA GLU A 656 15.61 -7.04 26.94
C GLU A 656 14.54 -7.41 25.91
N ALA A 657 14.80 -7.17 24.62
CA ALA A 657 13.91 -7.58 23.54
C ALA A 657 13.78 -9.12 23.44
N GLN A 658 14.89 -9.85 23.51
CA GLN A 658 14.90 -11.32 23.45
C GLN A 658 14.15 -11.98 24.61
N ASN A 659 14.10 -11.34 25.78
CA ASN A 659 13.30 -11.81 26.91
C ASN A 659 11.79 -11.79 26.60
N LEU A 660 11.33 -10.91 25.71
CA LEU A 660 9.93 -10.87 25.27
C LEU A 660 9.68 -11.86 24.11
N GLY A 661 10.67 -12.12 23.26
CA GLY A 661 10.57 -13.06 22.13
C GLY A 661 11.63 -12.83 21.05
N PRO A 662 11.61 -13.61 19.96
CA PRO A 662 12.53 -13.43 18.84
C PRO A 662 12.35 -12.04 18.21
N ILE A 663 13.44 -11.35 17.90
CA ILE A 663 13.40 -10.01 17.32
C ILE A 663 12.97 -10.13 15.86
N GLY A 664 11.88 -9.46 15.48
CA GLY A 664 11.37 -9.42 14.11
C GLY A 664 11.90 -8.26 13.31
N GLY A 665 12.18 -7.13 13.95
CA GLY A 665 12.78 -6.02 13.24
C GLY A 665 13.19 -4.83 14.09
N VAL A 666 13.92 -3.95 13.44
CA VAL A 666 14.47 -2.71 14.01
C VAL A 666 14.01 -1.54 13.15
N PHE A 667 13.46 -0.51 13.80
CA PHE A 667 13.06 0.76 13.19
C PHE A 667 13.80 1.90 13.88
N HIS A 668 14.75 2.52 13.18
CA HIS A 668 15.62 3.55 13.72
C HIS A 668 15.12 4.96 13.40
N LEU A 669 14.50 5.60 14.40
CA LEU A 669 13.92 6.94 14.32
C LEU A 669 14.68 7.97 15.19
N ALA A 670 15.65 7.53 15.99
CA ALA A 670 16.40 8.43 16.86
C ALA A 670 17.06 9.54 16.04
N VAL A 671 16.98 10.78 16.55
CA VAL A 671 17.51 11.95 15.89
C VAL A 671 17.82 13.02 16.94
N GLU A 672 18.92 13.74 16.73
CA GLU A 672 19.24 14.98 17.43
C GLU A 672 19.61 16.04 16.38
N LEU A 673 18.76 17.07 16.27
CA LEU A 673 18.98 18.16 15.33
C LEU A 673 19.85 19.25 15.96
N ASN A 674 20.88 19.67 15.23
CA ASN A 674 21.77 20.76 15.61
C ASN A 674 22.06 21.62 14.37
N ASP A 675 20.98 22.17 13.81
CA ASP A 675 20.97 22.86 12.52
C ASP A 675 21.70 24.20 12.60
N ARG A 676 22.80 24.31 11.84
CA ARG A 676 23.63 25.50 11.70
C ARG A 676 24.40 25.40 10.39
N LEU A 677 24.57 26.54 9.70
CA LEU A 677 25.55 26.64 8.61
C LEU A 677 26.89 26.10 9.09
N PHE A 678 27.60 25.36 8.26
CA PHE A 678 28.85 24.70 8.59
C PHE A 678 29.91 25.70 9.11
N LYS A 679 29.94 26.91 8.56
CA LYS A 679 30.82 28.00 9.05
C LYS A 679 30.59 28.40 10.52
N ASN A 680 29.38 28.17 11.03
CA ASN A 680 28.96 28.48 12.41
C ASN A 680 28.79 27.21 13.26
N GLN A 681 29.12 26.04 12.71
CA GLN A 681 28.97 24.77 13.40
C GLN A 681 30.12 24.56 14.39
N THR A 682 29.86 23.89 15.51
CA THR A 682 30.91 23.47 16.44
C THR A 682 31.18 21.98 16.30
N PHE A 683 32.42 21.57 16.54
CA PHE A 683 32.83 20.18 16.44
C PHE A 683 31.94 19.24 17.28
N ASP A 684 31.66 19.61 18.53
CA ASP A 684 30.85 18.80 19.44
C ASP A 684 29.41 18.64 18.96
N LYS A 685 28.80 19.70 18.42
CA LYS A 685 27.43 19.66 17.90
C LYS A 685 27.33 18.92 16.58
N PHE A 686 28.37 19.01 15.75
CA PHE A 686 28.52 18.20 14.55
C PHE A 686 28.55 16.70 14.91
N CYS A 687 29.44 16.30 15.82
CA CYS A 687 29.58 14.91 16.27
C CYS A 687 28.31 14.39 16.93
N SER A 688 27.71 15.14 17.87
CA SER A 688 26.52 14.70 18.62
C SER A 688 25.35 14.32 17.68
N SER A 689 25.11 15.14 16.65
CA SER A 689 24.03 14.90 15.68
C SER A 689 24.29 13.64 14.84
N ILE A 690 25.52 13.44 14.37
CA ILE A 690 25.92 12.26 13.60
C ILE A 690 25.86 11.01 14.46
N ASP A 691 26.47 11.04 15.65
CA ASP A 691 26.64 9.89 16.52
C ASP A 691 25.29 9.34 17.00
N THR A 692 24.35 10.23 17.34
CA THR A 692 22.99 9.82 17.74
C THR A 692 22.29 9.00 16.65
N LYS A 693 22.58 9.28 15.37
CA LYS A 693 21.99 8.55 14.24
C LYS A 693 22.83 7.33 13.87
N HIS A 694 24.09 7.56 13.55
CA HIS A 694 24.96 6.56 12.96
C HIS A 694 25.41 5.50 13.97
N LYS A 695 25.92 5.88 15.15
CA LYS A 695 26.50 4.91 16.10
C LYS A 695 25.45 3.93 16.60
N ILE A 696 24.26 4.43 16.95
CA ILE A 696 23.13 3.57 17.37
C ILE A 696 22.79 2.56 16.28
N PHE A 697 22.64 3.02 15.04
CA PHE A 697 22.27 2.15 13.92
C PHE A 697 23.38 1.15 13.56
N ALA A 698 24.66 1.57 13.62
CA ALA A 698 25.81 0.72 13.38
C ALA A 698 25.98 -0.37 14.45
N ASN A 699 25.78 -0.03 15.74
CA ASN A 699 25.80 -1.00 16.82
C ASN A 699 24.68 -2.04 16.66
N LEU A 700 23.47 -1.59 16.29
CA LEU A 700 22.34 -2.47 15.99
C LEU A 700 22.65 -3.36 14.79
N ASP A 701 23.22 -2.85 13.71
CA ASP A 701 23.63 -3.65 12.55
C ASP A 701 24.63 -4.74 12.96
N GLN A 702 25.72 -4.35 13.63
CA GLN A 702 26.78 -5.25 14.06
C GLN A 702 26.25 -6.39 14.95
N LEU A 703 25.37 -6.08 15.90
CA LEU A 703 24.88 -7.07 16.85
C LEU A 703 23.73 -7.91 16.29
N THR A 704 22.85 -7.34 15.47
CA THR A 704 21.76 -8.11 14.84
C THR A 704 22.26 -9.11 13.80
N ARG A 705 23.42 -8.85 13.17
CA ARG A 705 24.11 -9.82 12.30
C ARG A 705 24.61 -11.07 13.05
N LYS A 706 24.74 -11.01 14.37
CA LYS A 706 25.20 -12.13 15.22
C LYS A 706 24.06 -13.00 15.74
N LEU A 707 22.81 -12.68 15.41
CA LEU A 707 21.67 -13.51 15.75
C LEU A 707 21.68 -14.79 14.90
N ASP A 708 21.18 -15.89 15.46
CA ASP A 708 21.10 -17.19 14.76
C ASP A 708 20.06 -17.20 13.61
N TYR A 709 19.37 -16.09 13.39
CA TYR A 709 18.35 -15.91 12.36
C TYR A 709 18.37 -14.48 11.81
N ASN A 710 17.85 -14.32 10.60
CA ASN A 710 17.71 -13.01 9.97
C ASN A 710 16.46 -12.28 10.48
N LEU A 711 16.59 -10.97 10.69
CA LEU A 711 15.47 -10.09 10.94
C LEU A 711 14.57 -9.98 9.71
N ASP A 712 13.26 -9.78 9.92
CA ASP A 712 12.32 -9.50 8.83
C ASP A 712 12.53 -8.07 8.31
N TYR A 713 12.76 -7.11 9.23
CA TYR A 713 12.87 -5.69 8.90
C TYR A 713 14.07 -5.02 9.60
N PHE A 714 14.86 -4.25 8.86
CA PHE A 714 15.90 -3.38 9.41
C PHE A 714 15.86 -2.04 8.71
N VAL A 715 15.22 -1.06 9.36
CA VAL A 715 14.75 0.18 8.73
C VAL A 715 15.35 1.38 9.44
N VAL A 716 15.81 2.37 8.67
CA VAL A 716 16.19 3.69 9.16
C VAL A 716 15.37 4.78 8.47
N PHE A 717 14.89 5.71 9.28
CA PHE A 717 14.27 6.93 8.80
C PHE A 717 15.38 7.93 8.47
N SER A 718 15.72 8.04 7.19
CA SER A 718 16.61 9.06 6.63
C SER A 718 15.78 10.30 6.26
N SER A 719 16.38 11.27 5.56
CA SER A 719 15.73 12.49 5.13
C SER A 719 16.12 12.88 3.72
N ILE A 720 15.21 13.56 3.01
CA ILE A 720 15.48 14.20 1.73
C ILE A 720 16.66 15.20 1.80
N SER A 721 16.99 15.73 2.98
CA SER A 721 18.20 16.55 3.17
C SER A 721 19.48 15.80 2.77
N CYS A 722 19.52 14.47 2.88
CA CYS A 722 20.62 13.65 2.35
C CYS A 722 20.62 13.61 0.81
N GLY A 723 19.43 13.52 0.20
CA GLY A 723 19.27 13.37 -1.25
C GLY A 723 19.42 14.68 -2.03
N MET A 724 18.70 15.72 -1.62
CA MET A 724 18.66 17.03 -2.31
C MET A 724 19.51 18.10 -1.63
N GLY A 725 19.89 17.89 -0.36
CA GLY A 725 20.56 18.91 0.44
C GLY A 725 19.60 19.83 1.17
N ASN A 726 20.03 20.33 2.32
CA ASN A 726 19.42 21.46 3.01
C ASN A 726 20.51 22.27 3.72
N GLY A 727 20.64 23.55 3.37
CA GLY A 727 21.66 24.42 3.96
C GLY A 727 21.53 24.48 5.48
N GLY A 728 22.63 24.29 6.20
CA GLY A 728 22.66 24.24 7.67
C GLY A 728 22.37 22.85 8.28
N GLN A 729 22.17 21.82 7.46
CA GLN A 729 21.96 20.43 7.92
C GLN A 729 23.06 19.47 7.44
N THR A 730 24.28 19.96 7.29
CA THR A 730 25.46 19.17 6.89
C THR A 730 25.75 17.99 7.83
N ASN A 731 25.66 18.19 9.15
CA ASN A 731 25.77 17.14 10.16
C ASN A 731 24.66 16.07 10.06
N TYR A 732 23.40 16.53 9.98
CA TYR A 732 22.23 15.65 9.89
C TYR A 732 22.25 14.79 8.61
N ALA A 733 22.55 15.41 7.47
CA ALA A 733 22.65 14.70 6.19
C ALA A 733 23.84 13.74 6.15
N PHE A 734 24.99 14.10 6.74
CA PHE A 734 26.15 13.20 6.83
C PHE A 734 25.80 11.93 7.63
N GLY A 735 25.21 12.06 8.82
CA GLY A 735 24.82 10.91 9.65
C GLY A 735 23.77 10.02 8.97
N ASN A 736 22.76 10.62 8.31
CA ASN A 736 21.78 9.89 7.53
C ASN A 736 22.41 9.11 6.36
N SER A 737 23.31 9.75 5.61
CA SER A 737 24.04 9.13 4.49
C SER A 737 24.85 7.92 4.95
N MET A 738 25.46 7.95 6.14
CA MET A 738 26.15 6.79 6.71
C MET A 738 25.19 5.63 6.99
N CYS A 739 24.00 5.90 7.54
CA CYS A 739 22.98 4.87 7.76
C CYS A 739 22.47 4.28 6.44
N GLU A 740 22.33 5.10 5.39
CA GLU A 740 22.00 4.62 4.04
C GLU A 740 23.05 3.62 3.51
N ARG A 741 24.34 3.88 3.75
CA ARG A 741 25.42 2.95 3.35
C ARG A 741 25.31 1.61 4.08
N ILE A 742 24.94 1.62 5.36
CA ILE A 742 24.71 0.40 6.13
C ILE A 742 23.56 -0.42 5.51
N CYS A 743 22.46 0.23 5.11
CA CYS A 743 21.35 -0.45 4.44
C CYS A 743 21.78 -1.07 3.10
N GLU A 744 22.61 -0.39 2.30
CA GLU A 744 23.19 -0.96 1.08
C GLU A 744 24.05 -2.19 1.35
N GLN A 745 24.94 -2.12 2.35
CA GLN A 745 25.78 -3.26 2.73
C GLN A 745 24.93 -4.45 3.17
N ARG A 746 23.92 -4.23 4.02
CA ARG A 746 23.00 -5.30 4.42
C ARG A 746 22.32 -5.96 3.23
N ARG A 747 21.87 -5.18 2.23
CA ARG A 747 21.29 -5.74 1.00
C ARG A 747 22.30 -6.52 0.17
N ASN A 748 23.54 -6.06 0.05
CA ASN A 748 24.62 -6.81 -0.59
C ASN A 748 24.87 -8.16 0.12
N ASP A 749 24.74 -8.18 1.45
CA ASP A 749 24.85 -9.38 2.29
C ASP A 749 23.56 -10.23 2.33
N ARG A 750 22.56 -9.92 1.49
CA ARG A 750 21.25 -10.59 1.43
C ARG A 750 20.45 -10.52 2.74
N LEU A 751 20.71 -9.51 3.57
CA LEU A 751 19.92 -9.17 4.75
C LEU A 751 18.92 -8.05 4.43
N HIS A 752 17.83 -7.94 5.20
CA HIS A 752 16.94 -6.78 5.08
C HIS A 752 17.67 -5.51 5.49
N GLY A 753 17.49 -4.43 4.73
CA GLY A 753 18.07 -3.12 4.96
C GLY A 753 17.33 -2.06 4.15
N LEU A 754 16.70 -1.09 4.82
CA LEU A 754 15.90 -0.06 4.17
C LEU A 754 16.15 1.30 4.80
N ALA A 755 16.61 2.26 4.01
CA ALA A 755 16.67 3.67 4.38
C ALA A 755 15.61 4.44 3.60
N VAL A 756 14.68 5.09 4.31
CA VAL A 756 13.64 5.92 3.68
C VAL A 756 13.99 7.39 3.87
N GLN A 757 14.34 8.07 2.78
CA GLN A 757 14.54 9.51 2.73
C GLN A 757 13.19 10.22 2.72
N TYR A 758 12.66 10.52 3.91
CA TYR A 758 11.41 11.27 4.01
C TYR A 758 11.61 12.76 3.73
N GLY A 759 10.64 13.36 3.04
CA GLY A 759 10.44 14.80 3.01
C GLY A 759 9.94 15.35 4.35
N PRO A 760 9.44 16.60 4.38
CA PRO A 760 8.81 17.15 5.57
C PRO A 760 7.63 16.27 6.02
N ILE A 761 7.60 15.86 7.29
CA ILE A 761 6.54 15.03 7.87
C ILE A 761 5.69 15.88 8.82
N GLY A 762 4.36 15.78 8.69
CA GLY A 762 3.39 16.57 9.46
C GLY A 762 2.74 15.85 10.63
N ASP A 763 1.63 16.43 11.10
CA ASP A 763 0.74 15.98 12.19
C ASP A 763 1.37 15.91 13.59
N VAL A 764 2.63 15.51 13.71
CA VAL A 764 3.41 15.45 14.96
C VAL A 764 4.91 15.69 14.69
N GLY A 765 5.69 15.98 15.74
CA GLY A 765 7.15 16.01 15.64
C GLY A 765 7.72 17.39 15.33
N VAL A 766 8.83 17.47 14.58
CA VAL A 766 9.63 18.72 14.46
C VAL A 766 8.86 19.86 13.77
N PHE A 767 7.87 19.53 12.93
CA PHE A 767 7.03 20.49 12.21
C PHE A 767 5.65 20.69 12.85
N GLU A 768 5.41 20.17 14.05
CA GLU A 768 4.15 20.34 14.77
C GLU A 768 3.88 21.83 15.07
N GLY A 769 2.71 22.34 14.68
CA GLY A 769 2.34 23.75 14.84
C GLY A 769 2.95 24.71 13.81
N MET A 770 3.77 24.23 12.86
CA MET A 770 4.18 25.02 11.71
C MET A 770 3.06 25.03 10.65
N ALA A 771 2.75 26.21 10.11
CA ALA A 771 1.66 26.37 9.14
C ALA A 771 1.82 25.42 7.93
N GLU A 772 0.70 24.94 7.37
CA GLU A 772 0.63 24.06 6.19
C GLU A 772 1.35 24.62 4.94
N ASN A 773 1.81 25.87 4.98
CA ASN A 773 2.43 26.61 3.90
C ASN A 773 3.96 26.75 3.99
N ILE A 774 4.66 26.06 4.90
CA ILE A 774 6.14 26.03 4.83
C ILE A 774 6.56 25.12 3.69
N ALA A 775 6.61 25.68 2.48
CA ALA A 775 7.31 25.09 1.36
C ALA A 775 8.82 25.21 1.62
N LEU A 776 9.37 24.29 2.43
CA LEU A 776 10.79 23.99 2.37
C LEU A 776 11.04 23.50 0.94
N SER A 777 11.73 24.31 0.14
CA SER A 777 12.27 23.89 -1.16
C SER A 777 11.25 23.18 -2.08
N SER A 778 10.06 23.75 -2.29
CA SER A 778 8.97 23.21 -3.14
C SER A 778 8.31 21.90 -2.67
N LEU A 779 8.67 21.41 -1.49
CA LEU A 779 8.08 20.21 -0.87
C LEU A 779 6.89 20.58 0.03
N ALA A 780 5.88 19.71 0.04
CA ALA A 780 4.78 19.76 0.98
C ALA A 780 5.03 18.87 2.20
N ILE A 781 4.32 19.19 3.28
CA ILE A 781 4.25 18.37 4.48
C ILE A 781 3.45 17.10 4.17
N GLN A 782 4.12 15.94 4.23
CA GLN A 782 3.47 14.64 4.09
C GLN A 782 2.81 14.25 5.42
N ARG A 783 1.50 13.97 5.40
CA ARG A 783 0.75 13.48 6.56
C ARG A 783 1.30 12.13 7.02
N ILE A 784 1.25 11.84 8.32
CA ILE A 784 1.83 10.60 8.89
C ILE A 784 1.16 9.36 8.33
N HIS A 785 -0.16 9.38 8.20
CA HIS A 785 -0.89 8.24 7.64
C HIS A 785 -0.38 7.90 6.22
N SER A 786 -0.14 8.92 5.39
CA SER A 786 0.49 8.74 4.07
C SER A 786 1.92 8.19 4.18
N CYS A 787 2.71 8.61 5.18
CA CYS A 787 4.04 8.06 5.40
C CYS A 787 3.97 6.57 5.76
N CYS A 788 3.06 6.16 6.65
CA CYS A 788 2.86 4.77 7.04
C CYS A 788 2.34 3.91 5.88
N ASP A 789 1.42 4.42 5.06
CA ASP A 789 0.93 3.73 3.86
C ASP A 789 2.03 3.53 2.82
N VAL A 790 2.92 4.51 2.65
CA VAL A 790 4.09 4.38 1.79
C VAL A 790 5.07 3.37 2.39
N LEU A 791 5.32 3.43 3.71
CA LEU A 791 6.18 2.48 4.40
C LEU A 791 5.69 1.04 4.24
N ASP A 792 4.37 0.78 4.33
CA ASP A 792 3.76 -0.53 4.08
C ASP A 792 4.28 -1.17 2.78
N LYS A 793 4.31 -0.38 1.71
CA LYS A 793 4.79 -0.81 0.39
C LYS A 793 6.31 -0.93 0.32
N LEU A 794 7.03 0.01 0.93
CA LEU A 794 8.49 0.05 0.89
C LEU A 794 9.15 -1.07 1.70
N LEU A 795 8.48 -1.62 2.71
CA LEU A 795 9.00 -2.75 3.48
C LEU A 795 9.13 -4.03 2.63
N ALA A 796 8.33 -4.15 1.56
CA ALA A 796 8.29 -5.29 0.67
C ALA A 796 9.35 -5.28 -0.45
N ILE A 797 9.98 -4.13 -0.72
CA ILE A 797 10.95 -4.02 -1.83
C ILE A 797 12.39 -4.32 -1.39
N ASN A 798 13.21 -4.68 -2.37
CA ASN A 798 14.63 -4.97 -2.17
C ASN A 798 15.56 -3.77 -2.34
N THR A 799 15.03 -2.61 -2.75
CA THR A 799 15.81 -1.39 -2.92
C THR A 799 16.29 -0.88 -1.55
N PRO A 800 17.60 -0.66 -1.33
CA PRO A 800 18.13 -0.28 -0.02
C PRO A 800 17.79 1.15 0.40
N ILE A 801 17.66 2.07 -0.57
CA ILE A 801 17.45 3.50 -0.32
C ILE A 801 16.33 3.97 -1.23
N VAL A 802 15.30 4.54 -0.61
CA VAL A 802 14.08 5.01 -1.28
C VAL A 802 13.70 6.37 -0.73
N THR A 803 12.97 7.14 -1.52
CA THR A 803 12.62 8.52 -1.17
C THR A 803 11.11 8.69 -1.19
N SER A 804 10.54 9.34 -0.17
CA SER A 804 9.12 9.65 -0.06
C SER A 804 8.92 11.10 0.35
N PHE A 805 8.27 11.90 -0.49
CA PHE A 805 7.90 13.28 -0.18
C PHE A 805 6.66 13.69 -0.96
N ALA A 806 6.01 14.76 -0.51
CA ALA A 806 4.92 15.41 -1.23
C ALA A 806 5.42 16.72 -1.89
N PHE A 807 4.80 17.13 -2.98
CA PHE A 807 5.08 18.43 -3.63
C PHE A 807 4.13 19.51 -3.11
N ALA A 808 4.61 20.73 -2.94
CA ALA A 808 3.79 21.88 -2.57
C ALA A 808 2.92 22.36 -3.74
N ASP A 809 1.67 22.72 -3.45
CA ASP A 809 0.66 23.24 -4.41
C ASP A 809 1.03 24.57 -5.08
N ILE A 810 2.23 25.11 -4.84
CA ILE A 810 2.72 26.32 -5.51
C ILE A 810 2.75 26.11 -7.03
N ILE A 811 2.99 24.89 -7.53
CA ILE A 811 2.87 24.56 -8.95
C ILE A 811 1.42 24.69 -9.47
N ASN A 812 0.41 24.44 -8.63
CA ASN A 812 -1.00 24.56 -8.99
C ASN A 812 -1.52 26.01 -8.96
N GLN A 813 -1.01 26.86 -8.06
CA GLN A 813 -1.46 28.25 -7.96
C GLN A 813 -0.83 29.18 -9.02
N THR A 814 0.43 28.96 -9.43
CA THR A 814 1.09 29.82 -10.44
C THR A 814 0.40 29.76 -11.82
N ILE A 815 -0.31 28.67 -12.13
CA ILE A 815 -1.11 28.53 -13.35
C ILE A 815 -2.42 29.34 -13.28
N SER A 816 -2.93 29.64 -12.08
CA SER A 816 -4.21 30.34 -11.87
C SER A 816 -4.09 31.87 -11.75
N SER A 817 -2.95 32.35 -11.28
CA SER A 817 -2.66 33.77 -11.04
C SER A 817 -1.67 34.38 -12.03
N GLY A 818 -1.48 33.74 -13.19
CA GLY A 818 -0.63 34.27 -14.25
C GLY A 818 -1.17 35.57 -14.88
N SER A 819 -0.26 36.42 -15.35
CA SER A 819 -0.55 37.65 -16.09
C SER A 819 -1.52 37.42 -17.26
N LYS A 820 -2.19 38.48 -17.76
CA LYS A 820 -3.16 38.40 -18.87
C LYS A 820 -2.62 37.63 -20.09
N ARG A 821 -1.30 37.67 -20.32
CA ARG A 821 -0.58 36.91 -21.36
C ARG A 821 -0.58 35.40 -21.10
N GLN A 822 -0.30 34.98 -19.86
CA GLN A 822 -0.26 33.57 -19.45
C GLN A 822 -1.63 32.91 -19.51
N ARG A 823 -2.71 33.64 -19.19
CA ARG A 823 -4.09 33.15 -19.33
C ARG A 823 -4.53 32.96 -20.79
N ILE A 824 -4.07 33.81 -21.70
CA ILE A 824 -4.38 33.67 -23.14
C ILE A 824 -3.64 32.46 -23.71
N VAL A 825 -2.36 32.29 -23.37
CA VAL A 825 -1.54 31.15 -23.79
C VAL A 825 -2.15 29.84 -23.29
N ALA A 826 -2.47 29.70 -22.00
CA ALA A 826 -3.11 28.49 -21.48
C ALA A 826 -4.47 28.14 -22.14
N LYS A 827 -5.21 29.15 -22.62
CA LYS A 827 -6.48 28.96 -23.34
C LYS A 827 -6.27 28.47 -24.78
N VAL A 828 -5.26 29.00 -25.45
CA VAL A 828 -4.83 28.55 -26.79
C VAL A 828 -4.33 27.10 -26.73
N TRP A 829 -3.53 26.75 -25.72
CA TRP A 829 -2.99 25.39 -25.51
C TRP A 829 -4.09 24.35 -25.32
N ARG A 830 -5.09 24.64 -24.49
CA ARG A 830 -6.27 23.77 -24.33
C ARG A 830 -7.09 23.60 -25.61
N THR A 831 -7.15 24.64 -26.44
CA THR A 831 -7.86 24.60 -27.73
C THR A 831 -7.13 23.69 -28.74
N LEU A 832 -5.81 23.59 -28.61
CA LEU A 832 -4.94 22.72 -29.41
C LEU A 832 -4.76 21.31 -28.80
N GLY A 833 -5.48 20.97 -27.72
CA GLY A 833 -5.44 19.65 -27.08
C GLY A 833 -4.20 19.38 -26.23
N ILE A 834 -3.41 20.41 -25.92
CA ILE A 834 -2.16 20.28 -25.14
C ILE A 834 -2.43 20.67 -23.69
N ASP A 835 -1.97 19.84 -22.75
CA ASP A 835 -2.14 20.07 -21.33
C ASP A 835 -1.23 21.20 -20.84
N PRO A 836 -1.79 22.34 -20.37
CA PRO A 836 -0.99 23.44 -19.85
C PRO A 836 -0.23 23.12 -18.56
N GLN A 837 -0.52 21.99 -17.89
CA GLN A 837 0.14 21.58 -16.65
C GLN A 837 1.50 20.91 -16.89
N SER A 838 1.73 20.36 -18.09
CA SER A 838 2.92 19.58 -18.40
C SER A 838 3.96 20.32 -19.22
N THR A 839 3.70 21.58 -19.59
CA THR A 839 4.57 22.32 -20.52
C THR A 839 4.77 23.78 -20.08
N PRO A 840 6.01 24.30 -20.03
CA PRO A 840 6.30 25.67 -19.59
C PRO A 840 5.59 26.74 -20.44
N ILE A 841 5.16 27.85 -19.85
CA ILE A 841 4.37 28.89 -20.54
C ILE A 841 5.19 29.66 -21.60
N ASP A 842 6.51 29.63 -21.49
CA ASP A 842 7.43 30.33 -22.39
C ASP A 842 7.84 29.45 -23.59
N THR A 843 7.32 28.22 -23.64
CA THR A 843 7.54 27.25 -24.72
C THR A 843 6.86 27.76 -25.99
N THR A 844 7.63 27.89 -27.07
CA THR A 844 7.10 28.35 -28.36
C THR A 844 6.31 27.22 -29.05
N LEU A 845 5.43 27.54 -30.02
CA LEU A 845 4.72 26.51 -30.79
C LEU A 845 5.67 25.58 -31.56
N ALA A 846 6.89 26.06 -31.84
CA ALA A 846 7.98 25.29 -32.41
C ALA A 846 8.48 24.18 -31.46
N ASP A 847 8.62 24.52 -30.18
CA ASP A 847 9.17 23.63 -29.16
C ASP A 847 8.25 22.44 -28.81
N ILE A 848 6.95 22.53 -29.14
CA ILE A 848 5.96 21.44 -29.02
C ILE A 848 5.60 20.81 -30.38
N GLY A 849 6.33 21.15 -31.45
CA GLY A 849 6.21 20.51 -32.76
C GLY A 849 4.97 20.91 -33.58
N LEU A 850 4.32 22.04 -33.26
CA LEU A 850 3.07 22.52 -33.88
C LEU A 850 3.26 23.58 -34.98
N GLU A 851 4.42 23.61 -35.62
CA GLU A 851 4.77 24.62 -36.63
C GLU A 851 4.13 24.45 -38.01
N SER A 852 3.18 23.54 -38.18
CA SER A 852 2.43 23.40 -39.43
C SER A 852 1.00 22.95 -39.09
N ILE A 853 0.12 23.92 -38.86
CA ILE A 853 -1.31 23.72 -39.08
C ILE A 853 -1.57 24.18 -40.51
N ASP A 854 -1.72 23.20 -41.40
CA ASP A 854 -2.87 23.21 -42.31
C ASP A 854 -4.06 22.58 -41.55
#